data_AF-A0A935QV04-F1
#
_entry.id   AF-A0A935QV04-F1
#
_cell.length_a   1.000
_cell.length_b   1.000
_cell.length_c   1.000
_cell.angle_alpha   90.00
_cell.angle_beta   90.00
_cell.angle_gamma   90.00
#
_symmetry.space_group_name_H-M   'P 1'
#
loop_
_entity.id
_entity.type
_entity.pdbx_description
1 polymer ?
#
loop_
_entity_poly.entity_id
_entity_poly.type
_entity_poly.pdbx_seq_one_letter_code
_entity_poly.pdbx_strand_id
1 'polypeptide(L)'
;MPRVSSRAASLLLLTLLGCRRDEAPVECAARFCLTLDAPGLRMALSRDGNDLLGFPADGLQLGLRDELPDTLSYDPWFEDKDADYVSVVEILPVEGSPGTWRLRFEEDAEATLTIEEVSAGNFALHLKPDAATAARAGYVRLRPRGSSSEGFYGLGELFDVPEHRGTRRAMQLELDLNLESGYNEAHVPVPLLIGTRGWGLFVEDHHPGVFDVATQEDTLIEITFGVGVDSAEGLRFHLYAADHPLDITRHYYETTVFPTLPAPWALGPWVWRDESADEAEVRADLQTLRELDLATSGYWIDRPYANAVNSFDFDARFPDPEGMIQLAHSLGFRMALWHTPYVEEKAGELHQQALDEGWFPPVVPIVFNNWSDPIDFTDEAATAAWQSLIERYTDIGIEGFKLDYGEDIVPGLNGGRLAWEFEDGSDERTMHRRYPGLYHQTYAEMLPADGGFLLCRAGTWGSQAYTRVIWPGDLDASFARHGTQDTNRDGETYTAVGGLPAAVSAALSLGPSGFPFFASDTGGYRHSPPDKELFMRWFQHTALTVVMQIGTSTNDVAWEPTAENGFDEELLDVYREYTRLHLRLFPMLWSYAQALLTDGRPIVRAIGLAYPDLVGHPGDTYMLGDYLLVAPVIERGARERELMVPPGRFINWFDDTIIEGPSELTVPAPLDRLPLYLAEGGVVPLLRPTIDTLSPTDSPDIVDSFAEDAGALYARVFPGPAGEFELYDGGVIGQSATEGGARLTWTPGSVFTQGLLVELLGLDESAESITLNGAALAEVASLTALEASTTPGWVEEAGHLWVRLPAAGGEVVVGR
;
A
#
# COMPACT_ATOMS: atom_id res chain seq x y z
N MET A 1 -81.28 -16.35 38.94
CA MET A 1 -80.92 -15.48 40.09
C MET A 1 -79.49 -15.84 40.52
N PRO A 2 -78.66 -14.87 40.98
CA PRO A 2 -77.58 -14.18 40.23
C PRO A 2 -76.16 -14.71 40.64
N ARG A 3 -74.96 -14.23 40.25
CA ARG A 3 -74.38 -13.06 39.52
C ARG A 3 -72.86 -13.30 39.27
N VAL A 4 -72.26 -12.49 38.37
CA VAL A 4 -70.84 -12.01 38.29
C VAL A 4 -69.95 -12.53 37.14
N SER A 5 -69.24 -11.54 36.55
CA SER A 5 -68.38 -11.41 35.34
C SER A 5 -67.18 -12.38 35.26
N SER A 6 -66.50 -12.62 34.13
CA SER A 6 -65.92 -11.66 33.16
C SER A 6 -65.33 -12.36 31.91
N ARG A 7 -65.00 -11.55 30.89
CA ARG A 7 -64.04 -11.73 29.76
C ARG A 7 -64.36 -12.75 28.66
N ALA A 8 -64.52 -12.27 27.42
CA ALA A 8 -63.52 -12.33 26.34
C ALA A 8 -64.15 -12.24 24.93
N ALA A 9 -63.36 -11.66 24.02
CA ALA A 9 -63.30 -11.86 22.57
C ALA A 9 -64.47 -11.38 21.67
N SER A 10 -64.19 -10.35 20.87
CA SER A 10 -64.01 -10.43 19.41
C SER A 10 -64.07 -9.04 18.82
N LEU A 11 -63.11 -8.66 17.97
CA LEU A 11 -63.41 -7.82 16.81
C LEU A 11 -62.27 -7.93 15.79
N LEU A 12 -62.61 -8.47 14.61
CA LEU A 12 -61.86 -8.36 13.37
C LEU A 12 -62.64 -7.42 12.43
N LEU A 13 -61.88 -6.77 11.56
CA LEU A 13 -62.23 -6.19 10.25
C LEU A 13 -62.61 -4.68 10.13
N LEU A 14 -61.61 -3.94 9.62
CA LEU A 14 -61.59 -3.00 8.47
C LEU A 14 -62.70 -1.92 8.33
N THR A 15 -62.27 -0.65 8.29
CA THR A 15 -62.22 0.18 7.04
C THR A 15 -61.49 1.52 7.23
N LEU A 16 -60.43 1.69 6.42
CA LEU A 16 -59.95 2.84 5.63
C LEU A 16 -60.31 4.32 5.94
N LEU A 17 -59.30 5.14 5.64
CA LEU A 17 -59.23 6.59 5.38
C LEU A 17 -58.94 7.52 6.56
N GLY A 18 -57.69 7.94 6.64
CA GLY A 18 -57.26 9.12 7.40
C GLY A 18 -55.76 9.31 7.31
N CYS A 19 -55.33 10.34 6.58
CA CYS A 19 -53.95 10.81 6.46
C CYS A 19 -53.20 10.77 7.80
N ARG A 20 -52.00 10.18 7.82
CA ARG A 20 -50.91 10.57 8.72
C ARG A 20 -49.58 10.46 8.00
N ARG A 21 -49.04 11.64 7.66
CA ARG A 21 -47.62 11.96 7.76
C ARG A 21 -47.17 11.68 9.20
N ASP A 22 -45.87 11.43 9.37
CA ASP A 22 -45.14 11.11 10.60
C ASP A 22 -44.82 9.61 10.74
N GLU A 23 -43.99 9.08 9.85
CA GLU A 23 -43.01 8.09 10.29
C GLU A 23 -41.89 8.90 10.95
N ALA A 24 -41.71 8.69 12.25
CA ALA A 24 -40.58 9.23 13.02
C ALA A 24 -39.25 8.81 12.35
N PRO A 25 -38.15 9.57 12.52
CA PRO A 25 -36.84 9.07 12.12
C PRO A 25 -36.65 7.69 12.77
N VAL A 26 -36.29 6.70 11.96
CA VAL A 26 -35.95 5.36 12.45
C VAL A 26 -34.86 5.55 13.50
N GLU A 27 -35.19 5.39 14.79
CA GLU A 27 -34.19 5.36 15.86
C GLU A 27 -33.29 4.16 15.60
N CYS A 28 -32.11 4.43 15.07
CA CYS A 28 -31.12 3.43 14.80
C CYS A 28 -30.45 3.04 16.12
N ALA A 29 -30.76 1.85 16.62
CA ALA A 29 -30.16 1.31 17.85
C ALA A 29 -28.78 0.68 17.61
N ALA A 30 -28.33 0.61 16.35
CA ALA A 30 -27.01 0.11 15.97
C ALA A 30 -25.93 1.16 16.22
N ARG A 31 -24.72 0.70 16.55
CA ARG A 31 -23.56 1.56 16.79
C ARG A 31 -23.19 2.37 15.55
N PHE A 32 -23.12 1.71 14.40
CA PHE A 32 -22.95 2.34 13.09
C PHE A 32 -24.28 2.37 12.39
N CYS A 33 -24.62 3.49 11.77
CA CYS A 33 -25.90 3.62 11.10
C CYS A 33 -25.86 4.55 9.89
N LEU A 34 -26.54 4.14 8.83
CA LEU A 34 -26.88 4.98 7.69
C LEU A 34 -28.37 5.35 7.75
N THR A 35 -28.65 6.64 7.94
CA THR A 35 -30.02 7.15 8.05
C THR A 35 -30.42 7.92 6.80
N LEU A 36 -31.68 7.80 6.38
CA LEU A 36 -32.27 8.56 5.29
C LEU A 36 -33.51 9.31 5.79
N ASP A 37 -33.40 10.63 5.94
CA ASP A 37 -34.48 11.56 6.26
C ASP A 37 -35.11 12.10 4.96
N ALA A 38 -36.16 11.42 4.51
CA ALA A 38 -36.86 11.79 3.28
C ALA A 38 -37.48 13.21 3.31
N PRO A 39 -38.19 13.65 4.38
CA PRO A 39 -38.66 15.03 4.48
C PRO A 39 -37.55 16.09 4.47
N GLY A 40 -36.40 15.78 5.08
CA GLY A 40 -35.23 16.66 5.12
C GLY A 40 -34.33 16.59 3.89
N LEU A 41 -34.61 15.67 2.95
CA LEU A 41 -33.78 15.35 1.79
C LEU A 41 -32.31 15.08 2.18
N ARG A 42 -32.11 14.29 3.25
CA ARG A 42 -30.79 14.09 3.84
C ARG A 42 -30.49 12.61 4.09
N MET A 43 -29.28 12.18 3.75
CA MET A 43 -28.70 10.92 4.20
C MET A 43 -27.51 11.19 5.13
N ALA A 44 -27.28 10.37 6.14
CA ALA A 44 -26.13 10.54 7.04
C ALA A 44 -25.61 9.20 7.57
N LEU A 45 -24.30 9.01 7.46
CA LEU A 45 -23.54 7.96 8.12
C LEU A 45 -23.15 8.44 9.52
N SER A 46 -23.38 7.62 10.54
CA SER A 46 -23.20 7.99 11.93
C SER A 46 -22.60 6.87 12.78
N ARG A 47 -21.94 7.26 13.88
CA ARG A 47 -21.45 6.39 14.95
C ARG A 47 -21.93 6.88 16.30
N ASP A 48 -22.61 6.01 17.05
CA ASP A 48 -23.21 6.33 18.35
C ASP A 48 -24.10 7.58 18.32
N GLY A 49 -24.84 7.74 17.22
CA GLY A 49 -25.73 8.89 16.97
C GLY A 49 -25.03 10.19 16.57
N ASN A 50 -23.70 10.19 16.39
CA ASN A 50 -22.95 11.34 15.87
C ASN A 50 -22.67 11.16 14.38
N ASP A 51 -22.97 12.18 13.58
CA ASP A 51 -22.68 12.15 12.16
C ASP A 51 -21.17 12.11 11.89
N LEU A 52 -20.79 11.19 11.00
CA LEU A 52 -19.45 11.06 10.44
C LEU A 52 -19.40 11.72 9.06
N LEU A 53 -20.39 11.41 8.20
CA LEU A 53 -20.47 11.91 6.83
C LEU A 53 -21.94 12.16 6.44
N GLY A 54 -22.25 13.35 5.92
CA GLY A 54 -23.62 13.74 5.57
C GLY A 54 -23.82 14.06 4.09
N PHE A 55 -24.94 13.64 3.51
CA PHE A 55 -25.39 13.97 2.16
C PHE A 55 -26.69 14.77 2.27
N PRO A 56 -26.64 16.12 2.17
CA PRO A 56 -27.84 16.96 2.12
C PRO A 56 -28.52 16.85 0.74
N ALA A 57 -29.48 17.73 0.44
CA ALA A 57 -30.31 17.64 -0.77
C ALA A 57 -29.52 17.67 -2.10
N ASP A 58 -28.39 18.39 -2.13
CA ASP A 58 -27.45 18.43 -3.26
C ASP A 58 -26.33 17.39 -3.12
N GLY A 59 -26.43 16.46 -2.16
CA GLY A 59 -25.44 15.43 -1.88
C GLY A 59 -25.39 14.30 -2.91
N LEU A 60 -26.48 14.10 -3.67
CA LEU A 60 -26.54 13.20 -4.82
C LEU A 60 -27.02 14.02 -6.02
N GLN A 61 -26.29 13.97 -7.13
CA GLN A 61 -26.61 14.73 -8.33
C GLN A 61 -26.37 13.90 -9.59
N LEU A 62 -27.12 14.26 -10.64
CA LEU A 62 -26.95 13.73 -12.00
C LEU A 62 -26.55 14.88 -12.92
N GLY A 63 -25.46 14.70 -13.69
CA GLY A 63 -25.06 15.64 -14.74
C GLY A 63 -25.78 15.29 -16.03
N LEU A 64 -26.85 16.03 -16.35
CA LEU A 64 -27.70 15.78 -17.51
C LEU A 64 -27.20 16.53 -18.74
N ARG A 65 -27.33 15.90 -19.89
CA ARG A 65 -27.09 16.47 -21.23
C ARG A 65 -28.33 16.29 -22.10
N ASP A 66 -28.43 17.05 -23.18
CA ASP A 66 -29.48 16.81 -24.19
C ASP A 66 -29.29 15.49 -24.94
N GLU A 67 -28.03 15.14 -25.21
CA GLU A 67 -27.62 13.90 -25.86
C GLU A 67 -26.34 13.37 -25.18
N LEU A 68 -26.08 12.08 -25.37
CA LEU A 68 -24.86 11.41 -24.95
C LEU A 68 -24.02 11.01 -26.17
N PRO A 69 -23.20 11.94 -26.74
CA PRO A 69 -22.39 11.63 -27.90
C PRO A 69 -21.34 10.57 -27.57
N ASP A 70 -21.35 9.49 -28.33
CA ASP A 70 -20.34 8.44 -28.20
C ASP A 70 -18.92 8.92 -28.54
N THR A 71 -18.72 10.14 -29.02
CA THR A 71 -17.38 10.71 -29.26
C THR A 71 -16.68 11.22 -27.99
N LEU A 72 -17.37 11.26 -26.85
CA LEU A 72 -16.83 11.77 -25.59
C LEU A 72 -16.31 10.65 -24.70
N SER A 73 -15.22 10.96 -23.99
CA SER A 73 -14.65 10.10 -22.94
C SER A 73 -15.44 10.17 -21.63
N TYR A 74 -16.23 11.23 -21.45
CA TYR A 74 -16.89 11.59 -20.20
C TYR A 74 -15.94 11.76 -19.01
N ASP A 75 -14.66 12.03 -19.27
CA ASP A 75 -13.72 12.28 -18.21
C ASP A 75 -14.05 13.58 -17.43
N PRO A 76 -14.43 13.48 -16.13
CA PRO A 76 -14.82 14.64 -15.33
C PRO A 76 -13.61 15.47 -14.86
N TRP A 77 -12.37 15.05 -15.15
CA TRP A 77 -11.20 15.89 -14.97
C TRP A 77 -11.36 17.19 -15.78
N PHE A 78 -11.91 17.10 -16.99
CA PHE A 78 -12.28 18.22 -17.83
C PHE A 78 -13.70 18.72 -17.52
N GLU A 79 -13.86 20.04 -17.37
CA GLU A 79 -15.19 20.63 -17.15
C GLU A 79 -16.05 20.49 -18.40
N ASP A 80 -17.16 19.76 -18.26
CA ASP A 80 -18.17 19.63 -19.29
C ASP A 80 -19.25 20.72 -19.16
N LYS A 81 -19.19 21.71 -20.06
CA LYS A 81 -20.04 22.90 -20.00
C LYS A 81 -21.46 22.70 -20.49
N ASP A 82 -21.74 21.58 -21.16
CA ASP A 82 -23.11 21.25 -21.57
C ASP A 82 -23.80 20.27 -20.61
N ALA A 83 -23.16 19.95 -19.48
CA ALA A 83 -23.75 19.13 -18.42
C ALA A 83 -24.39 20.02 -17.35
N ASP A 84 -25.70 19.86 -17.16
CA ASP A 84 -26.47 20.52 -16.10
C ASP A 84 -26.64 19.57 -14.91
N TYR A 85 -26.08 19.93 -13.76
CA TYR A 85 -26.17 19.12 -12.55
C TYR A 85 -27.48 19.38 -11.80
N VAL A 86 -28.33 18.35 -11.72
CA VAL A 86 -29.61 18.39 -11.02
C VAL A 86 -29.54 17.74 -9.64
N SER A 87 -30.21 18.33 -8.65
CA SER A 87 -30.23 17.86 -7.26
C SER A 87 -31.53 17.15 -6.88
N VAL A 88 -31.52 16.37 -5.80
CA VAL A 88 -32.72 15.68 -5.29
C VAL A 88 -33.72 16.70 -4.76
N VAL A 89 -34.99 16.57 -5.17
CA VAL A 89 -36.12 17.40 -4.69
C VAL A 89 -37.17 16.59 -3.96
N GLU A 90 -37.21 15.27 -4.13
CA GLU A 90 -38.16 14.38 -3.47
C GLU A 90 -37.56 12.98 -3.26
N ILE A 91 -37.80 12.39 -2.09
CA ILE A 91 -37.40 11.02 -1.74
C ILE A 91 -38.65 10.25 -1.35
N LEU A 92 -38.93 9.14 -2.06
CA LEU A 92 -40.12 8.32 -1.86
C LEU A 92 -39.71 6.86 -1.61
N PRO A 93 -40.17 6.21 -0.52
CA PRO A 93 -39.93 4.78 -0.35
C PRO A 93 -40.64 3.98 -1.45
N VAL A 94 -40.00 2.92 -1.94
CA VAL A 94 -40.61 2.02 -2.91
C VAL A 94 -41.43 0.94 -2.19
N GLU A 95 -42.74 0.94 -2.40
CA GLU A 95 -43.65 -0.01 -1.75
C GLU A 95 -43.25 -1.46 -2.07
N GLY A 96 -43.10 -2.28 -1.03
CA GLY A 96 -42.72 -3.69 -1.17
C GLY A 96 -41.23 -3.96 -1.41
N SER A 97 -40.37 -2.92 -1.44
CA SER A 97 -38.91 -3.05 -1.60
C SER A 97 -38.18 -2.31 -0.47
N PRO A 98 -38.01 -2.94 0.72
CA PRO A 98 -37.26 -2.35 1.83
C PRO A 98 -35.83 -2.02 1.40
N GLY A 99 -35.29 -0.88 1.86
CA GLY A 99 -33.95 -0.44 1.44
C GLY A 99 -33.90 0.17 0.03
N THR A 100 -35.05 0.43 -0.60
CA THR A 100 -35.13 1.05 -1.92
C THR A 100 -35.97 2.31 -1.90
N TRP A 101 -35.42 3.39 -2.45
CA TRP A 101 -36.07 4.69 -2.55
C TRP A 101 -36.03 5.20 -3.97
N ARG A 102 -37.13 5.79 -4.41
CA ARG A 102 -37.19 6.61 -5.61
C ARG A 102 -36.75 8.01 -5.26
N LEU A 103 -35.75 8.51 -5.96
CA LEU A 103 -35.29 9.88 -5.90
C LEU A 103 -35.82 10.60 -7.14
N ARG A 104 -36.50 11.74 -6.93
CA ARG A 104 -36.80 12.67 -8.00
C ARG A 104 -35.85 13.84 -7.89
N PHE A 105 -35.27 14.21 -9.01
CA PHE A 105 -34.36 15.32 -9.16
C PHE A 105 -35.08 16.50 -9.81
N GLU A 106 -34.39 17.63 -9.90
CA GLU A 106 -34.80 18.72 -10.79
C GLU A 106 -34.95 18.22 -12.24
N GLU A 107 -35.64 19.00 -13.07
CA GLU A 107 -35.91 18.66 -14.48
C GLU A 107 -36.67 17.34 -14.71
N ASP A 108 -37.47 16.91 -13.73
CA ASP A 108 -38.24 15.67 -13.76
C ASP A 108 -37.39 14.40 -13.98
N ALA A 109 -36.08 14.47 -13.70
CA ALA A 109 -35.20 13.30 -13.68
C ALA A 109 -35.53 12.39 -12.49
N GLU A 110 -35.41 11.07 -12.68
CA GLU A 110 -35.68 10.07 -11.66
C GLU A 110 -34.56 9.03 -11.57
N ALA A 111 -34.24 8.61 -10.35
CA ALA A 111 -33.37 7.48 -10.10
C ALA A 111 -33.90 6.62 -8.95
N THR A 112 -33.41 5.40 -8.85
CA THR A 112 -33.61 4.53 -7.70
C THR A 112 -32.31 4.47 -6.91
N LEU A 113 -32.39 4.72 -5.60
CA LEU A 113 -31.32 4.47 -4.65
C LEU A 113 -31.64 3.19 -3.88
N THR A 114 -30.74 2.21 -3.92
CA THR A 114 -30.80 1.03 -3.06
C THR A 114 -29.72 1.14 -2.01
N ILE A 115 -30.04 0.84 -0.74
CA ILE A 115 -29.10 0.79 0.38
C ILE A 115 -29.22 -0.58 1.04
N GLU A 116 -28.08 -1.25 1.18
CA GLU A 116 -27.94 -2.51 1.88
C GLU A 116 -26.86 -2.38 2.96
N GLU A 117 -27.18 -2.78 4.19
CA GLU A 117 -26.16 -3.01 5.22
C GLU A 117 -25.56 -4.41 4.99
N VAL A 118 -24.36 -4.46 4.43
CA VAL A 118 -23.66 -5.71 4.11
C VAL A 118 -23.14 -6.37 5.38
N SER A 119 -22.60 -5.55 6.28
CA SER A 119 -22.17 -5.92 7.63
C SER A 119 -22.21 -4.68 8.53
N ALA A 120 -22.01 -4.86 9.84
CA ALA A 120 -21.94 -3.73 10.76
C ALA A 120 -20.88 -2.72 10.30
N GLY A 121 -21.30 -1.49 10.00
CA GLY A 121 -20.42 -0.43 9.52
C GLY A 121 -20.11 -0.45 8.02
N ASN A 122 -20.62 -1.41 7.24
CA ASN A 122 -20.45 -1.48 5.79
C ASN A 122 -21.82 -1.38 5.09
N PHE A 123 -22.02 -0.30 4.33
CA PHE A 123 -23.24 -0.03 3.59
C PHE A 123 -22.95 0.06 2.09
N ALA A 124 -23.58 -0.79 1.30
CA ALA A 124 -23.54 -0.73 -0.16
C ALA A 124 -24.70 0.13 -0.67
N LEU A 125 -24.41 1.03 -1.60
CA LEU A 125 -25.38 1.91 -2.23
C LEU A 125 -25.31 1.79 -3.75
N HIS A 126 -26.48 1.77 -4.40
CA HIS A 126 -26.59 1.78 -5.85
C HIS A 126 -27.56 2.86 -6.30
N LEU A 127 -27.04 3.89 -6.97
CA LEU A 127 -27.83 4.97 -7.56
C LEU A 127 -28.01 4.70 -9.05
N LYS A 128 -29.21 4.27 -9.43
CA LYS A 128 -29.55 3.88 -10.80
C LYS A 128 -30.59 4.82 -11.41
N PRO A 129 -30.21 5.68 -12.37
CA PRO A 129 -31.15 6.49 -13.14
C PRO A 129 -32.20 5.60 -13.83
N ASP A 130 -33.43 6.09 -13.97
CA ASP A 130 -34.43 5.42 -14.79
C ASP A 130 -34.07 5.50 -16.29
N ALA A 131 -34.77 4.76 -17.14
CA ALA A 131 -34.40 4.68 -18.56
C ALA A 131 -34.43 6.04 -19.29
N ALA A 132 -35.33 6.95 -18.90
CA ALA A 132 -35.43 8.28 -19.53
C ALA A 132 -34.29 9.19 -19.08
N THR A 133 -33.93 9.13 -17.80
CA THR A 133 -32.84 9.89 -17.20
C THR A 133 -31.48 9.36 -17.65
N ALA A 134 -31.31 8.03 -17.68
CA ALA A 134 -30.10 7.36 -18.14
C ALA A 134 -29.71 7.75 -19.58
N ALA A 135 -30.70 7.97 -20.46
CA ALA A 135 -30.46 8.40 -21.83
C ALA A 135 -29.82 9.81 -21.95
N ARG A 136 -29.73 10.54 -20.84
CA ARG A 136 -29.26 11.92 -20.75
C ARG A 136 -28.22 12.14 -19.66
N ALA A 137 -28.05 11.25 -18.70
CA ALA A 137 -27.14 11.42 -17.56
C ALA A 137 -25.71 11.00 -17.93
N GLY A 138 -24.86 11.96 -18.29
CA GLY A 138 -23.45 11.70 -18.61
C GLY A 138 -22.56 11.54 -17.38
N TYR A 139 -22.99 12.08 -16.23
CA TYR A 139 -22.24 12.05 -14.99
C TYR A 139 -23.12 11.71 -13.79
N VAL A 140 -22.51 11.06 -12.80
CA VAL A 140 -23.06 10.94 -11.45
C VAL A 140 -22.11 11.66 -10.50
N ARG A 141 -22.67 12.49 -9.62
CA ARG A 141 -21.89 13.30 -8.67
C ARG A 141 -22.37 13.11 -7.24
N LEU A 142 -21.44 12.76 -6.37
CA LEU A 142 -21.62 12.67 -4.92
C LEU A 142 -21.02 13.91 -4.28
N ARG A 143 -21.75 14.56 -3.37
CA ARG A 143 -21.30 15.74 -2.62
C ARG A 143 -21.47 15.53 -1.11
N PRO A 144 -20.78 14.57 -0.48
CA PRO A 144 -20.84 14.41 0.96
C PRO A 144 -20.14 15.56 1.71
N ARG A 145 -20.53 15.72 2.97
CA ARG A 145 -20.07 16.73 3.90
C ARG A 145 -19.41 16.05 5.08
N GLY A 146 -18.09 16.18 5.16
CA GLY A 146 -17.27 15.73 6.28
C GLY A 146 -17.09 16.82 7.34
N SER A 147 -16.15 16.60 8.25
CA SER A 147 -15.72 17.58 9.24
C SER A 147 -14.66 18.52 8.69
N SER A 148 -14.67 19.77 9.14
CA SER A 148 -13.61 20.74 8.83
C SER A 148 -12.32 20.49 9.62
N SER A 149 -12.33 19.58 10.60
CA SER A 149 -11.18 19.30 11.47
C SER A 149 -10.60 17.89 11.30
N GLU A 150 -11.06 17.12 10.32
CA GLU A 150 -10.50 15.79 10.03
C GLU A 150 -9.56 15.84 8.82
N GLY A 151 -8.61 14.90 8.76
CA GLY A 151 -7.79 14.68 7.56
C GLY A 151 -8.45 13.68 6.62
N PHE A 152 -8.06 13.71 5.35
CA PHE A 152 -8.54 12.77 4.33
C PHE A 152 -7.37 12.00 3.70
N TYR A 153 -7.47 10.68 3.64
CA TYR A 153 -6.43 9.77 3.14
C TYR A 153 -7.00 8.77 2.13
N GLY A 154 -6.14 7.98 1.48
CA GLY A 154 -6.51 7.02 0.44
C GLY A 154 -6.19 7.57 -0.96
N LEU A 155 -7.11 7.41 -1.90
CA LEU A 155 -7.06 7.89 -3.29
C LEU A 155 -5.99 7.29 -4.22
N GLY A 156 -5.18 6.35 -3.73
CA GLY A 156 -4.14 5.70 -4.50
C GLY A 156 -2.73 6.09 -4.08
N GLU A 157 -1.80 5.87 -5.00
CA GLU A 157 -0.41 6.34 -4.88
C GLU A 157 -0.27 7.79 -5.32
N LEU A 158 0.31 8.65 -4.48
CA LEU A 158 0.47 10.08 -4.75
C LEU A 158 1.81 10.63 -4.27
N PHE A 159 2.36 11.60 -5.01
CA PHE A 159 3.76 12.04 -4.86
C PHE A 159 3.93 13.40 -4.17
N ASP A 160 2.86 14.19 -4.06
CA ASP A 160 2.90 15.50 -3.42
C ASP A 160 2.65 15.41 -1.91
N VAL A 161 1.46 14.97 -1.51
CA VAL A 161 1.02 14.88 -0.11
C VAL A 161 0.09 13.67 0.10
N PRO A 162 0.21 12.97 1.24
CA PRO A 162 -0.69 11.85 1.56
C PRO A 162 -2.04 12.28 2.14
N GLU A 163 -2.19 13.52 2.60
CA GLU A 163 -3.45 14.09 3.12
C GLU A 163 -4.10 14.98 2.05
N HIS A 164 -5.37 14.72 1.72
CA HIS A 164 -5.99 15.20 0.49
C HIS A 164 -6.79 16.49 0.62
N ARG A 165 -6.90 17.09 1.80
CA ARG A 165 -7.61 18.36 1.95
C ARG A 165 -7.00 19.44 1.06
N GLY A 166 -7.86 20.12 0.30
CA GLY A 166 -7.47 21.14 -0.65
C GLY A 166 -6.89 20.59 -1.96
N THR A 167 -7.06 19.30 -2.25
CA THR A 167 -6.55 18.67 -3.47
C THR A 167 -7.69 18.23 -4.40
N ARG A 168 -7.37 18.09 -5.69
CA ARG A 168 -8.23 17.50 -6.71
C ARG A 168 -7.48 16.36 -7.39
N ARG A 169 -8.01 15.15 -7.32
CA ARG A 169 -7.36 13.92 -7.80
C ARG A 169 -8.16 13.28 -8.92
N ALA A 170 -7.55 13.16 -10.11
CA ALA A 170 -8.06 12.32 -11.18
C ALA A 170 -7.90 10.85 -10.78
N MET A 171 -8.90 10.02 -11.08
CA MET A 171 -8.85 8.57 -10.87
C MET A 171 -8.36 7.85 -12.13
N GLN A 172 -7.52 8.52 -12.91
CA GLN A 172 -6.91 8.05 -14.15
C GLN A 172 -5.65 8.86 -14.43
N LEU A 173 -4.81 8.32 -15.31
CA LEU A 173 -3.66 9.02 -15.83
C LEU A 173 -4.12 10.18 -16.74
N GLU A 174 -3.59 11.37 -16.47
CA GLU A 174 -3.88 12.59 -17.21
C GLU A 174 -2.59 13.19 -17.78
N LEU A 175 -2.67 13.76 -18.98
CA LEU A 175 -1.56 14.53 -19.53
C LEU A 175 -1.30 15.78 -18.69
N ASP A 176 -0.06 15.96 -18.27
CA ASP A 176 0.45 17.16 -17.61
C ASP A 176 1.82 17.48 -18.19
N LEU A 177 1.82 18.28 -19.26
CA LEU A 177 3.02 18.68 -19.98
C LEU A 177 3.92 19.65 -19.19
N ASN A 178 3.52 20.05 -17.98
CA ASN A 178 4.39 20.82 -17.09
C ASN A 178 5.41 19.93 -16.39
N LEU A 179 5.02 18.70 -16.02
CA LEU A 179 5.91 17.69 -15.44
C LEU A 179 6.80 17.09 -16.52
N GLU A 180 8.03 16.74 -16.17
CA GLU A 180 8.98 16.18 -17.15
C GLU A 180 8.53 14.82 -17.70
N SER A 181 7.77 14.04 -16.92
CA SER A 181 7.16 12.80 -17.39
C SER A 181 6.03 13.01 -18.40
N GLY A 182 5.45 14.21 -18.46
CA GLY A 182 4.38 14.57 -19.38
C GLY A 182 2.97 14.14 -18.95
N TYR A 183 2.82 13.57 -17.74
CA TYR A 183 1.56 13.15 -17.17
C TYR A 183 1.55 13.28 -15.64
N ASN A 184 0.38 13.13 -15.02
CA ASN A 184 0.12 13.37 -13.58
C ASN A 184 0.59 12.25 -12.63
N GLU A 185 1.29 11.23 -13.14
CA GLU A 185 1.79 10.06 -12.41
C GLU A 185 0.75 9.22 -11.65
N ALA A 186 -0.53 9.30 -12.01
CA ALA A 186 -1.58 8.52 -11.35
C ALA A 186 -1.59 7.05 -11.82
N HIS A 187 -0.55 6.28 -11.47
CA HIS A 187 -0.37 4.87 -11.84
C HIS A 187 -1.27 3.90 -11.06
N VAL A 188 -1.57 4.24 -9.80
CA VAL A 188 -2.39 3.41 -8.91
C VAL A 188 -3.60 4.19 -8.35
N PRO A 189 -4.51 4.71 -9.18
CA PRO A 189 -5.67 5.46 -8.70
C PRO A 189 -6.68 4.50 -8.04
N VAL A 190 -7.04 4.77 -6.78
CA VAL A 190 -8.01 3.96 -6.03
C VAL A 190 -9.11 4.86 -5.48
N PRO A 191 -10.37 4.72 -5.90
CA PRO A 191 -11.46 5.65 -5.52
C PRO A 191 -12.01 5.38 -4.10
N LEU A 192 -11.12 5.21 -3.12
CA LEU A 192 -11.40 5.08 -1.69
C LEU A 192 -10.87 6.33 -0.96
N LEU A 193 -11.76 7.07 -0.31
CA LEU A 193 -11.40 8.19 0.57
C LEU A 193 -11.71 7.82 2.03
N ILE A 194 -10.76 8.04 2.93
CA ILE A 194 -10.87 7.75 4.37
C ILE A 194 -10.78 9.06 5.16
N GLY A 195 -11.77 9.33 6.01
CA GLY A 195 -11.73 10.42 6.99
C GLY A 195 -11.18 9.96 8.33
N THR A 196 -10.34 10.78 8.97
CA THR A 196 -9.70 10.42 10.26
C THR A 196 -10.68 10.21 11.41
N ARG A 197 -11.95 10.59 11.27
CA ARG A 197 -13.02 10.31 12.24
C ARG A 197 -13.55 8.87 12.19
N GLY A 198 -13.04 8.03 11.29
CA GLY A 198 -13.41 6.62 11.18
C GLY A 198 -14.56 6.38 10.20
N TRP A 199 -14.54 7.05 9.04
CA TRP A 199 -15.43 6.72 7.92
C TRP A 199 -14.64 6.54 6.62
N GLY A 200 -15.22 5.78 5.67
CA GLY A 200 -14.70 5.61 4.31
C GLY A 200 -15.80 5.76 3.26
N LEU A 201 -15.44 6.24 2.08
CA LEU A 201 -16.28 6.27 0.89
C LEU A 201 -15.51 5.66 -0.28
N PHE A 202 -16.00 4.53 -0.80
CA PHE A 202 -15.42 3.85 -1.95
C PHE A 202 -16.40 3.88 -3.13
N VAL A 203 -15.97 4.30 -4.31
CA VAL A 203 -16.78 4.21 -5.54
C VAL A 203 -16.35 2.99 -6.34
N GLU A 204 -17.23 2.01 -6.45
CA GLU A 204 -16.99 0.74 -7.13
C GLU A 204 -17.28 0.90 -8.63
N ASP A 205 -16.41 1.66 -9.32
CA ASP A 205 -16.57 1.97 -10.74
C ASP A 205 -15.19 2.09 -11.42
N HIS A 206 -15.13 1.72 -12.69
CA HIS A 206 -13.91 1.81 -13.51
C HIS A 206 -13.91 2.99 -14.48
N HIS A 207 -15.03 3.71 -14.64
CA HIS A 207 -15.09 4.92 -15.47
C HIS A 207 -14.21 6.04 -14.91
N PRO A 208 -13.78 6.99 -15.76
CA PRO A 208 -13.03 8.16 -15.33
C PRO A 208 -13.75 8.89 -14.20
N GLY A 209 -12.98 9.32 -13.21
CA GLY A 209 -13.51 9.88 -11.99
C GLY A 209 -12.62 10.98 -11.44
N VAL A 210 -13.18 11.86 -10.63
CA VAL A 210 -12.41 12.90 -9.93
C VAL A 210 -12.91 13.07 -8.51
N PHE A 211 -11.97 13.18 -7.59
CA PHE A 211 -12.20 13.53 -6.18
C PHE A 211 -11.67 14.94 -5.94
N ASP A 212 -12.57 15.90 -5.75
CA ASP A 212 -12.28 17.25 -5.30
C ASP A 212 -12.55 17.30 -3.78
N VAL A 213 -11.48 17.38 -3.00
CA VAL A 213 -11.52 17.20 -1.55
C VAL A 213 -11.31 18.54 -0.88
N ALA A 214 -12.41 19.18 -0.47
CA ALA A 214 -12.41 20.43 0.29
C ALA A 214 -11.65 21.59 -0.38
N THR A 215 -11.62 21.68 -1.72
CA THR A 215 -11.02 22.84 -2.42
C THR A 215 -11.96 24.05 -2.44
N GLN A 216 -13.28 23.82 -2.42
CA GLN A 216 -14.30 24.86 -2.52
C GLN A 216 -14.81 25.30 -1.14
N GLU A 217 -15.06 24.33 -0.25
CA GLU A 217 -15.52 24.54 1.13
C GLU A 217 -14.87 23.49 2.05
N ASP A 218 -14.51 23.86 3.28
CA ASP A 218 -13.77 22.99 4.22
C ASP A 218 -14.47 21.66 4.54
N THR A 219 -15.77 21.54 4.31
CA THR A 219 -16.52 20.31 4.59
C THR A 219 -16.94 19.57 3.33
N LEU A 220 -16.86 20.20 2.16
CA LEU A 220 -17.37 19.64 0.91
C LEU A 220 -16.35 18.69 0.29
N ILE A 221 -16.78 17.47 0.02
CA ILE A 221 -16.06 16.53 -0.84
C ILE A 221 -16.94 16.34 -2.07
N GLU A 222 -16.44 16.64 -3.26
CA GLU A 222 -17.15 16.45 -4.52
C GLU A 222 -16.49 15.33 -5.32
N ILE A 223 -17.28 14.31 -5.65
CA ILE A 223 -16.82 13.11 -6.34
C ILE A 223 -17.67 12.95 -7.59
N THR A 224 -17.05 13.01 -8.77
CA THR A 224 -17.79 12.93 -10.05
C THR A 224 -17.26 11.77 -10.88
N PHE A 225 -18.14 10.97 -11.45
CA PHE A 225 -17.83 9.87 -12.36
C PHE A 225 -18.55 10.02 -13.69
N GLY A 226 -17.81 9.78 -14.76
CA GLY A 226 -18.24 9.89 -16.16
C GLY A 226 -18.91 8.65 -16.71
N VAL A 227 -20.12 8.32 -16.24
CA VAL A 227 -20.82 7.09 -16.63
C VAL A 227 -21.32 7.09 -18.09
N GLY A 228 -21.45 8.26 -18.71
CA GLY A 228 -21.70 8.41 -20.14
C GLY A 228 -22.82 7.51 -20.70
N VAL A 229 -22.50 6.76 -21.75
CA VAL A 229 -23.43 5.84 -22.43
C VAL A 229 -23.87 4.66 -21.54
N ASP A 230 -23.14 4.36 -20.48
CA ASP A 230 -23.39 3.26 -19.53
C ASP A 230 -24.21 3.70 -18.32
N SER A 231 -24.76 4.93 -18.33
CA SER A 231 -25.57 5.51 -17.27
C SER A 231 -26.74 4.63 -16.79
N ALA A 232 -27.27 3.75 -17.64
CA ALA A 232 -28.31 2.80 -17.27
C ALA A 232 -27.87 1.75 -16.24
N GLU A 233 -26.57 1.50 -16.12
CA GLU A 233 -26.01 0.62 -15.08
C GLU A 233 -25.99 1.30 -13.71
N GLY A 234 -25.91 2.64 -13.68
CA GLY A 234 -25.87 3.44 -12.46
C GLY A 234 -24.53 3.36 -11.73
N LEU A 235 -24.38 4.13 -10.65
CA LEU A 235 -23.16 4.19 -9.86
C LEU A 235 -23.30 3.38 -8.57
N ARG A 236 -22.36 2.46 -8.32
CA ARG A 236 -22.22 1.76 -7.04
C ARG A 236 -21.17 2.43 -6.18
N PHE A 237 -21.48 2.63 -4.92
CA PHE A 237 -20.54 3.15 -3.95
C PHE A 237 -20.85 2.62 -2.56
N HIS A 238 -19.85 2.63 -1.69
CA HIS A 238 -19.90 2.06 -0.37
C HIS A 238 -19.56 3.11 0.66
N LEU A 239 -20.25 3.04 1.80
CA LEU A 239 -19.96 3.85 2.98
C LEU A 239 -19.52 2.93 4.11
N TYR A 240 -18.34 3.22 4.65
CA TYR A 240 -17.73 2.48 5.73
C TYR A 240 -17.70 3.31 7.01
N ALA A 241 -17.92 2.69 8.16
CA ALA A 241 -17.78 3.30 9.47
C ALA A 241 -17.10 2.33 10.43
N ALA A 242 -16.07 2.81 11.12
CA ALA A 242 -15.33 2.04 12.10
C ALA A 242 -15.01 2.88 13.34
N ASP A 243 -14.45 2.23 14.37
CA ASP A 243 -14.03 2.91 15.59
C ASP A 243 -12.73 3.70 15.38
N HIS A 244 -11.80 3.13 14.62
CA HIS A 244 -10.53 3.74 14.26
C HIS A 244 -10.42 3.87 12.74
N PRO A 245 -9.86 4.96 12.18
CA PRO A 245 -9.75 5.12 10.73
C PRO A 245 -8.88 4.05 10.04
N LEU A 246 -7.90 3.48 10.76
CA LEU A 246 -7.11 2.34 10.25
C LEU A 246 -7.94 1.07 9.99
N ASP A 247 -9.13 0.94 10.58
CA ASP A 247 -9.98 -0.24 10.42
C ASP A 247 -10.89 -0.14 9.16
N ILE A 248 -10.91 1.00 8.47
CA ILE A 248 -11.75 1.22 7.28
C ILE A 248 -11.31 0.36 6.10
N THR A 249 -10.01 0.17 5.92
CA THR A 249 -9.43 -0.64 4.84
C THR A 249 -9.90 -2.09 4.90
N ARG A 250 -10.24 -2.63 6.07
CA ARG A 250 -10.86 -3.95 6.21
C ARG A 250 -12.18 -4.05 5.46
N HIS A 251 -13.08 -3.09 5.65
CA HIS A 251 -14.37 -3.09 4.95
C HIS A 251 -14.18 -2.97 3.44
N TYR A 252 -13.20 -2.18 3.02
CA TYR A 252 -12.79 -2.09 1.62
C TYR A 252 -12.31 -3.45 1.07
N TYR A 253 -11.48 -4.20 1.79
CA TYR A 253 -11.03 -5.53 1.37
C TYR A 253 -12.14 -6.59 1.39
N GLU A 254 -13.07 -6.52 2.35
CA GLU A 254 -14.26 -7.38 2.39
C GLU A 254 -15.21 -7.12 1.21
N THR A 255 -15.22 -5.88 0.71
CA THR A 255 -16.01 -5.47 -0.47
C THR A 255 -15.32 -5.84 -1.78
N THR A 256 -14.00 -5.64 -1.84
CA THR A 256 -13.18 -5.89 -3.03
C THR A 256 -12.49 -7.25 -2.92
N VAL A 257 -11.26 -7.26 -2.41
CA VAL A 257 -10.47 -8.46 -2.12
C VAL A 257 -9.35 -8.10 -1.16
N PHE A 258 -8.97 -9.01 -0.26
CA PHE A 258 -7.74 -8.85 0.51
C PHE A 258 -6.51 -8.98 -0.40
N PRO A 259 -5.41 -8.24 -0.14
CA PRO A 259 -4.22 -8.33 -0.96
C PRO A 259 -3.58 -9.71 -0.84
N THR A 260 -3.10 -10.25 -1.95
CA THR A 260 -2.27 -11.46 -1.94
C THR A 260 -0.89 -11.10 -1.43
N LEU A 261 -0.41 -11.80 -0.41
CA LEU A 261 0.92 -11.54 0.15
C LEU A 261 2.01 -11.91 -0.89
N PRO A 262 3.09 -11.12 -0.99
CA PRO A 262 4.25 -11.50 -1.79
C PRO A 262 4.93 -12.72 -1.17
N ALA A 263 5.80 -13.37 -1.95
CA ALA A 263 6.66 -14.42 -1.41
C ALA A 263 7.45 -13.89 -0.20
N PRO A 264 7.68 -14.69 0.87
CA PRO A 264 8.35 -14.19 2.07
C PRO A 264 9.72 -13.58 1.79
N TRP A 265 10.47 -14.13 0.82
CA TRP A 265 11.79 -13.62 0.44
C TRP A 265 11.76 -12.18 -0.08
N ALA A 266 10.61 -11.72 -0.56
CA ALA A 266 10.40 -10.39 -1.09
C ALA A 266 10.41 -9.27 -0.04
N LEU A 267 10.32 -9.62 1.24
CA LEU A 267 10.48 -8.69 2.36
C LEU A 267 11.95 -8.60 2.82
N GLY A 268 12.88 -9.27 2.12
CA GLY A 268 14.31 -9.01 2.26
C GLY A 268 14.78 -7.97 1.24
N PRO A 269 16.00 -7.41 1.40
CA PRO A 269 16.55 -6.50 0.40
C PRO A 269 16.78 -7.23 -0.93
N TRP A 270 16.61 -6.51 -2.04
CA TRP A 270 17.01 -7.00 -3.36
C TRP A 270 17.71 -5.93 -4.18
N VAL A 271 18.53 -6.38 -5.13
CA VAL A 271 19.37 -5.50 -5.96
C VAL A 271 19.07 -5.71 -7.44
N TRP A 272 19.24 -4.66 -8.22
CA TRP A 272 19.17 -4.69 -9.68
C TRP A 272 20.11 -3.65 -10.30
N ARG A 273 20.34 -3.84 -11.60
CA ARG A 273 20.91 -2.83 -12.50
C ARG A 273 19.98 -2.67 -13.69
N ASP A 274 19.88 -1.45 -14.20
CA ASP A 274 19.10 -1.11 -15.39
C ASP A 274 19.66 -1.86 -16.60
N GLU A 275 20.81 -1.43 -17.10
CA GLU A 275 21.44 -2.10 -18.25
C GLU A 275 22.62 -2.94 -17.78
N SER A 276 22.36 -4.21 -17.41
CA SER A 276 23.43 -5.17 -17.11
C SER A 276 24.30 -5.40 -18.34
N ALA A 277 25.62 -5.37 -18.17
CA ALA A 277 26.59 -5.50 -19.26
C ALA A 277 26.51 -6.89 -19.91
N ASP A 278 26.60 -7.94 -19.10
CA ASP A 278 26.54 -9.35 -19.48
C ASP A 278 26.30 -10.26 -18.27
N GLU A 279 26.24 -11.57 -18.48
CA GLU A 279 26.10 -12.56 -17.41
C GLU A 279 27.26 -12.54 -16.39
N ALA A 280 28.47 -12.14 -16.79
CA ALA A 280 29.60 -12.12 -15.89
C ALA A 280 29.45 -11.01 -14.83
N GLU A 281 28.87 -9.87 -15.19
CA GLU A 281 28.54 -8.79 -14.25
C GLU A 281 27.53 -9.26 -13.20
N VAL A 282 26.43 -9.89 -13.63
CA VAL A 282 25.42 -10.43 -12.70
C VAL A 282 26.04 -11.44 -11.74
N ARG A 283 26.86 -12.36 -12.23
CA ARG A 283 27.56 -13.33 -11.37
C ARG A 283 28.52 -12.66 -10.39
N ALA A 284 29.19 -11.58 -10.79
CA ALA A 284 30.11 -10.83 -9.94
C ALA A 284 29.36 -10.08 -8.83
N ASP A 285 28.21 -9.49 -9.12
CA ASP A 285 27.37 -8.83 -8.11
C ASP A 285 26.88 -9.83 -7.05
N LEU A 286 26.36 -10.99 -7.47
CA LEU A 286 25.91 -12.05 -6.56
C LEU A 286 27.01 -12.50 -5.60
N GLN A 287 28.24 -12.62 -6.09
CA GLN A 287 29.40 -12.97 -5.26
C GLN A 287 29.80 -11.82 -4.32
N THR A 288 29.87 -10.61 -4.85
CA THR A 288 30.29 -9.40 -4.10
C THR A 288 29.36 -9.12 -2.93
N LEU A 289 28.05 -9.29 -3.11
CA LEU A 289 27.06 -9.16 -2.06
C LEU A 289 27.36 -10.07 -0.86
N ARG A 290 27.77 -11.32 -1.11
CA ARG A 290 28.16 -12.26 -0.04
C ARG A 290 29.54 -11.97 0.53
N GLU A 291 30.52 -11.64 -0.31
CA GLU A 291 31.88 -11.31 0.14
C GLU A 291 31.93 -10.06 1.04
N LEU A 292 31.04 -9.09 0.80
CA LEU A 292 30.94 -7.85 1.56
C LEU A 292 29.93 -7.91 2.72
N ASP A 293 29.34 -9.07 2.99
CA ASP A 293 28.38 -9.30 4.07
C ASP A 293 27.13 -8.39 3.96
N LEU A 294 26.62 -8.24 2.74
CA LEU A 294 25.44 -7.42 2.43
C LEU A 294 24.19 -8.31 2.45
N ALA A 295 23.31 -8.06 3.41
CA ALA A 295 22.04 -8.77 3.54
C ALA A 295 21.18 -8.55 2.30
N THR A 296 20.83 -9.62 1.59
CA THR A 296 20.10 -9.54 0.31
C THR A 296 19.47 -10.91 -0.01
N SER A 297 18.18 -10.90 -0.31
CA SER A 297 17.36 -12.10 -0.58
C SER A 297 17.01 -12.27 -2.06
N GLY A 298 17.04 -11.21 -2.86
CA GLY A 298 16.65 -11.23 -4.27
C GLY A 298 17.60 -10.46 -5.18
N TYR A 299 17.60 -10.82 -6.45
CA TYR A 299 18.26 -10.10 -7.52
C TYR A 299 17.37 -10.12 -8.75
N TRP A 300 17.24 -9.00 -9.46
CA TRP A 300 16.48 -8.99 -10.69
C TRP A 300 17.21 -8.23 -11.80
N ILE A 301 16.98 -8.65 -13.04
CA ILE A 301 17.68 -8.13 -14.22
C ILE A 301 16.70 -7.27 -15.01
N ASP A 302 17.01 -5.98 -15.17
CA ASP A 302 16.26 -5.08 -16.05
C ASP A 302 16.67 -5.26 -17.52
N ARG A 303 15.99 -4.55 -18.43
CA ARG A 303 16.29 -4.55 -19.86
C ARG A 303 17.65 -3.89 -20.13
N PRO A 304 18.42 -4.37 -21.14
CA PRO A 304 18.16 -5.53 -21.97
C PRO A 304 18.93 -6.78 -21.50
N TYR A 305 18.21 -7.85 -21.14
CA TYR A 305 18.77 -9.21 -21.01
C TYR A 305 18.36 -10.14 -22.17
N ALA A 306 17.30 -9.80 -22.90
CA ALA A 306 16.77 -10.52 -24.05
C ALA A 306 17.18 -9.85 -25.39
N ASN A 307 16.96 -10.53 -26.52
CA ASN A 307 17.31 -9.98 -27.85
C ASN A 307 16.44 -8.78 -28.27
N ALA A 308 15.22 -8.69 -27.75
CA ALA A 308 14.28 -7.59 -27.94
C ALA A 308 13.34 -7.50 -26.71
N VAL A 309 12.57 -6.42 -26.60
CA VAL A 309 11.54 -6.32 -25.55
C VAL A 309 10.58 -7.49 -25.65
N ASN A 310 10.52 -8.26 -24.55
CA ASN A 310 9.73 -9.48 -24.42
C ASN A 310 9.88 -10.45 -25.62
N SER A 311 11.12 -10.70 -26.09
CA SER A 311 11.39 -11.78 -27.05
C SER A 311 11.36 -13.19 -26.44
N PHE A 312 11.24 -13.30 -25.11
CA PHE A 312 11.20 -14.55 -24.35
C PHE A 312 12.40 -15.47 -24.62
N ASP A 313 13.59 -14.86 -24.67
CA ASP A 313 14.89 -15.47 -24.82
C ASP A 313 15.96 -14.72 -24.02
N PHE A 314 17.17 -15.26 -23.99
CA PHE A 314 18.36 -14.56 -23.48
C PHE A 314 19.25 -14.15 -24.66
N ASP A 315 19.73 -12.90 -24.63
CA ASP A 315 20.71 -12.40 -25.59
C ASP A 315 22.05 -13.15 -25.45
N ALA A 316 22.87 -13.12 -26.50
CA ALA A 316 24.16 -13.81 -26.55
C ALA A 316 25.18 -13.35 -25.47
N ARG A 317 24.97 -12.19 -24.83
CA ARG A 317 25.72 -11.73 -23.64
C ARG A 317 25.42 -12.57 -22.39
N PHE A 318 24.37 -13.38 -22.42
CA PHE A 318 23.98 -14.33 -21.37
C PHE A 318 24.08 -15.77 -21.90
N PRO A 319 25.31 -16.31 -22.07
CA PRO A 319 25.53 -17.61 -22.72
C PRO A 319 25.11 -18.84 -21.89
N ASP A 320 24.94 -18.72 -20.57
CA ASP A 320 24.55 -19.78 -19.63
C ASP A 320 23.59 -19.24 -18.54
N PRO A 321 22.37 -18.82 -18.91
CA PRO A 321 21.41 -18.23 -17.98
C PRO A 321 20.97 -19.23 -16.90
N GLU A 322 20.82 -20.52 -17.24
CA GLU A 322 20.52 -21.58 -16.27
C GLU A 322 21.61 -21.68 -15.20
N GLY A 323 22.89 -21.68 -15.59
CA GLY A 323 24.00 -21.71 -14.64
C GLY A 323 24.14 -20.42 -13.82
N MET A 324 23.69 -19.27 -14.34
CA MET A 324 23.63 -18.01 -13.61
C MET A 324 22.55 -18.06 -12.53
N ILE A 325 21.35 -18.52 -12.88
CA ILE A 325 20.24 -18.71 -11.94
C ILE A 325 20.59 -19.74 -10.87
N GLN A 326 21.22 -20.86 -11.24
CA GLN A 326 21.69 -21.87 -10.28
C GLN A 326 22.73 -21.28 -9.30
N LEU A 327 23.64 -20.43 -9.78
CA LEU A 327 24.58 -19.73 -8.89
C LEU A 327 23.82 -18.82 -7.90
N ALA A 328 22.87 -18.02 -8.39
CA ALA A 328 22.05 -17.15 -7.56
C ALA A 328 21.35 -17.95 -6.44
N HIS A 329 20.69 -19.06 -6.79
CA HIS A 329 20.02 -19.93 -5.82
C HIS A 329 21.00 -20.57 -4.83
N SER A 330 22.16 -21.02 -5.30
CA SER A 330 23.19 -21.60 -4.42
C SER A 330 23.68 -20.62 -3.37
N LEU A 331 23.63 -19.31 -3.66
CA LEU A 331 23.99 -18.22 -2.76
C LEU A 331 22.77 -17.62 -2.04
N GLY A 332 21.61 -18.27 -2.13
CA GLY A 332 20.39 -17.87 -1.42
C GLY A 332 19.72 -16.62 -1.97
N PHE A 333 19.90 -16.31 -3.25
CA PHE A 333 19.11 -15.30 -3.95
C PHE A 333 17.90 -15.92 -4.64
N ARG A 334 16.92 -15.08 -4.94
CA ARG A 334 15.76 -15.38 -5.79
C ARG A 334 15.77 -14.42 -6.98
N MET A 335 15.47 -14.95 -8.16
CA MET A 335 15.66 -14.23 -9.42
C MET A 335 14.34 -13.73 -10.00
N ALA A 336 14.33 -12.49 -10.50
CA ALA A 336 13.23 -11.94 -11.27
C ALA A 336 13.72 -11.22 -12.55
N LEU A 337 12.81 -11.00 -13.50
CA LEU A 337 13.10 -10.34 -14.79
C LEU A 337 12.17 -9.16 -15.06
N TRP A 338 12.66 -8.11 -15.70
CA TRP A 338 11.82 -7.02 -16.21
C TRP A 338 11.01 -7.46 -17.44
N HIS A 339 9.74 -7.07 -17.46
CA HIS A 339 8.78 -7.39 -18.51
C HIS A 339 7.81 -6.23 -18.73
N THR A 340 7.29 -6.16 -19.95
CA THR A 340 6.19 -5.27 -20.35
C THR A 340 5.06 -6.07 -20.99
N PRO A 341 3.90 -5.47 -21.30
CA PRO A 341 2.85 -6.12 -22.06
C PRO A 341 3.01 -5.94 -23.59
N TYR A 342 4.22 -5.71 -24.10
CA TYR A 342 4.48 -5.44 -25.51
C TYR A 342 5.37 -6.51 -26.12
N VAL A 343 5.28 -6.74 -27.43
CA VAL A 343 6.23 -7.56 -28.19
C VAL A 343 6.66 -6.78 -29.43
N GLU A 344 7.86 -6.20 -29.40
CA GLU A 344 8.29 -5.28 -30.45
C GLU A 344 8.63 -6.00 -31.77
N GLU A 345 8.64 -5.26 -32.89
CA GLU A 345 8.97 -5.79 -34.23
C GLU A 345 10.32 -6.53 -34.27
N LYS A 346 11.29 -6.12 -33.44
CA LYS A 346 12.62 -6.75 -33.34
C LYS A 346 12.59 -8.17 -32.77
N ALA A 347 11.51 -8.59 -32.10
CA ALA A 347 11.31 -9.98 -31.68
C ALA A 347 11.11 -10.94 -32.88
N GLY A 348 11.01 -10.41 -34.10
CA GLY A 348 11.12 -11.18 -35.33
C GLY A 348 9.97 -12.16 -35.52
N GLU A 349 10.26 -13.46 -35.54
CA GLU A 349 9.25 -14.51 -35.75
C GLU A 349 8.13 -14.47 -34.71
N LEU A 350 8.45 -14.10 -33.46
CA LEU A 350 7.44 -14.01 -32.40
C LEU A 350 6.46 -12.86 -32.63
N HIS A 351 6.94 -11.68 -33.05
CA HIS A 351 6.06 -10.57 -33.38
C HIS A 351 5.18 -10.89 -34.60
N GLN A 352 5.74 -11.55 -35.61
CA GLN A 352 4.95 -11.99 -36.76
C GLN A 352 3.89 -13.03 -36.37
N GLN A 353 4.21 -13.94 -35.45
CA GLN A 353 3.23 -14.87 -34.89
C GLN A 353 2.10 -14.13 -34.18
N ALA A 354 2.42 -13.14 -33.33
CA ALA A 354 1.42 -12.33 -32.64
C ALA A 354 0.47 -11.61 -33.61
N LEU A 355 0.99 -11.10 -34.72
CA LEU A 355 0.17 -10.51 -35.80
C LEU A 355 -0.71 -11.55 -36.52
N ASP A 356 -0.15 -12.72 -36.86
CA ASP A 356 -0.85 -13.76 -37.61
C ASP A 356 -1.96 -14.43 -36.79
N GLU A 357 -1.78 -14.51 -35.48
CA GLU A 357 -2.71 -15.12 -34.52
C GLU A 357 -3.64 -14.10 -33.85
N GLY A 358 -3.43 -12.80 -34.05
CA GLY A 358 -4.33 -11.74 -33.58
C GLY A 358 -4.21 -11.41 -32.09
N TRP A 359 -2.99 -11.37 -31.53
CA TRP A 359 -2.76 -11.14 -30.09
C TRP A 359 -2.98 -9.68 -29.64
N PHE A 360 -3.26 -8.75 -30.54
CA PHE A 360 -3.41 -7.31 -30.24
C PHE A 360 -4.88 -6.88 -30.33
N PRO A 361 -5.28 -5.81 -29.62
CA PRO A 361 -6.66 -5.33 -29.66
C PRO A 361 -7.13 -5.04 -31.10
N PRO A 362 -8.39 -5.38 -31.45
CA PRO A 362 -8.96 -5.12 -32.78
C PRO A 362 -8.84 -3.67 -33.26
N VAL A 363 -8.93 -2.70 -32.34
CA VAL A 363 -8.72 -1.28 -32.64
C VAL A 363 -7.77 -0.66 -31.63
N VAL A 364 -6.59 -0.26 -32.12
CA VAL A 364 -5.58 0.49 -31.39
C VAL A 364 -5.48 1.91 -31.98
N PRO A 365 -5.81 2.97 -31.21
CA PRO A 365 -5.68 4.34 -31.65
C PRO A 365 -4.24 4.85 -31.46
N ILE A 366 -3.99 5.72 -30.48
CA ILE A 366 -2.66 6.25 -30.16
C ILE A 366 -2.17 5.52 -28.91
N VAL A 367 -0.95 4.99 -28.98
CA VAL A 367 -0.19 4.48 -27.84
C VAL A 367 0.93 5.45 -27.49
N PHE A 368 1.32 5.49 -26.21
CA PHE A 368 2.34 6.42 -25.70
C PHE A 368 3.70 5.74 -25.45
N ASN A 369 3.79 4.43 -25.65
CA ASN A 369 5.04 3.67 -25.63
C ASN A 369 5.79 3.70 -26.99
N ASN A 370 7.04 3.22 -27.00
CA ASN A 370 7.92 3.21 -28.18
C ASN A 370 8.19 1.80 -28.76
N TRP A 371 7.40 0.79 -28.39
CA TRP A 371 7.66 -0.61 -28.70
C TRP A 371 6.62 -1.21 -29.65
N SER A 372 5.40 -1.48 -29.17
CA SER A 372 4.33 -2.06 -29.96
C SER A 372 2.97 -1.77 -29.35
N ASP A 373 1.93 -2.23 -30.03
CA ASP A 373 0.61 -2.36 -29.45
C ASP A 373 0.66 -3.30 -28.22
N PRO A 374 -0.16 -3.05 -27.18
CA PRO A 374 -0.29 -3.94 -26.04
C PRO A 374 -0.92 -5.28 -26.43
N ILE A 375 -0.56 -6.37 -25.75
CA ILE A 375 -1.28 -7.65 -25.89
C ILE A 375 -2.72 -7.52 -25.38
N ASP A 376 -3.68 -8.05 -26.13
CA ASP A 376 -5.07 -8.12 -25.69
C ASP A 376 -5.28 -9.26 -24.69
N PHE A 377 -5.14 -8.96 -23.39
CA PHE A 377 -5.41 -9.93 -22.32
C PHE A 377 -6.90 -10.22 -22.10
N THR A 378 -7.81 -9.67 -22.92
CA THR A 378 -9.21 -10.11 -22.96
C THR A 378 -9.41 -11.30 -23.89
N ASP A 379 -8.47 -11.55 -24.81
CA ASP A 379 -8.43 -12.77 -25.62
C ASP A 379 -7.77 -13.93 -24.85
N GLU A 380 -8.54 -14.98 -24.57
CA GLU A 380 -8.07 -16.19 -23.91
C GLU A 380 -6.94 -16.88 -24.71
N ALA A 381 -6.95 -16.82 -26.04
CA ALA A 381 -5.94 -17.45 -26.89
C ALA A 381 -4.61 -16.70 -26.83
N ALA A 382 -4.64 -15.36 -26.97
CA ALA A 382 -3.47 -14.50 -26.79
C ALA A 382 -2.86 -14.66 -25.38
N THR A 383 -3.72 -14.65 -24.35
CA THR A 383 -3.30 -14.83 -22.95
C THR A 383 -2.61 -16.18 -22.73
N ALA A 384 -3.20 -17.28 -23.21
CA ALA A 384 -2.62 -18.61 -23.07
C ALA A 384 -1.29 -18.76 -23.84
N ALA A 385 -1.19 -18.15 -25.02
CA ALA A 385 0.05 -18.12 -25.78
C ALA A 385 1.15 -17.35 -25.03
N TRP A 386 0.81 -16.18 -24.48
CA TRP A 386 1.72 -15.39 -23.65
C TRP A 386 2.19 -16.14 -22.39
N GLN A 387 1.27 -16.79 -21.69
CA GLN A 387 1.57 -17.64 -20.53
C GLN A 387 2.55 -18.79 -20.88
N SER A 388 2.38 -19.41 -22.05
CA SER A 388 3.30 -20.46 -22.54
C SER A 388 4.71 -19.92 -22.82
N LEU A 389 4.86 -18.62 -23.07
CA LEU A 389 6.17 -17.97 -23.21
C LEU A 389 6.78 -17.66 -21.84
N ILE A 390 5.98 -17.19 -20.87
CA ILE A 390 6.39 -16.98 -19.48
C ILE A 390 6.91 -18.28 -18.86
N GLU A 391 6.25 -19.41 -19.14
CA GLU A 391 6.64 -20.75 -18.64
C GLU A 391 8.12 -21.08 -18.95
N ARG A 392 8.66 -20.60 -20.07
CA ARG A 392 10.07 -20.83 -20.44
C ARG A 392 11.06 -20.24 -19.43
N TYR A 393 10.71 -19.12 -18.80
CA TYR A 393 11.54 -18.47 -17.79
C TYR A 393 11.34 -19.12 -16.41
N THR A 394 10.10 -19.44 -16.06
CA THR A 394 9.82 -20.08 -14.77
C THR A 394 10.39 -21.51 -14.71
N ASP A 395 10.40 -22.24 -15.83
CA ASP A 395 11.00 -23.58 -15.95
C ASP A 395 12.51 -23.61 -15.65
N ILE A 396 13.22 -22.51 -15.92
CA ILE A 396 14.67 -22.39 -15.66
C ILE A 396 14.97 -21.76 -14.29
N GLY A 397 13.94 -21.45 -13.49
CA GLY A 397 14.09 -20.97 -12.11
C GLY A 397 13.90 -19.47 -11.91
N ILE A 398 13.27 -18.74 -12.84
CA ILE A 398 12.80 -17.38 -12.56
C ILE A 398 11.55 -17.45 -11.68
N GLU A 399 11.54 -16.71 -10.58
CA GLU A 399 10.48 -16.78 -9.54
C GLU A 399 9.70 -15.46 -9.43
N GLY A 400 10.00 -14.47 -10.26
CA GLY A 400 9.22 -13.24 -10.31
C GLY A 400 9.48 -12.36 -11.51
N PHE A 401 8.70 -11.29 -11.59
CA PHE A 401 8.78 -10.32 -12.67
C PHE A 401 8.58 -8.89 -12.17
N LYS A 402 9.36 -7.95 -12.70
CA LYS A 402 9.05 -6.51 -12.65
C LYS A 402 8.18 -6.20 -13.86
N LEU A 403 6.90 -5.92 -13.61
CA LEU A 403 5.90 -5.62 -14.61
C LEU A 403 5.81 -4.10 -14.76
N ASP A 404 6.52 -3.62 -15.77
CA ASP A 404 6.54 -2.23 -16.16
C ASP A 404 5.39 -1.94 -17.14
N TYR A 405 4.93 -0.69 -17.17
CA TYR A 405 3.78 -0.23 -17.96
C TYR A 405 2.45 -0.91 -17.59
N GLY A 406 1.46 -0.79 -18.47
CA GLY A 406 0.06 -1.17 -18.23
C GLY A 406 -0.93 -0.01 -18.38
N GLU A 407 -0.44 1.23 -18.40
CA GLU A 407 -1.25 2.45 -18.34
C GLU A 407 -1.35 3.24 -19.68
N ASP A 408 -0.97 2.63 -20.81
CA ASP A 408 -1.08 3.25 -22.14
C ASP A 408 -2.52 3.55 -22.57
N ILE A 409 -3.47 2.78 -22.06
CA ILE A 409 -4.88 2.93 -22.39
C ILE A 409 -5.38 4.09 -21.55
N VAL A 410 -5.60 5.24 -22.18
CA VAL A 410 -6.17 6.42 -21.52
C VAL A 410 -7.57 6.71 -22.06
N PRO A 411 -8.50 7.23 -21.22
CA PRO A 411 -9.90 7.45 -21.63
C PRO A 411 -10.08 8.41 -22.81
N GLY A 412 -9.19 9.39 -22.94
CA GLY A 412 -9.35 10.43 -23.94
C GLY A 412 -8.28 11.51 -23.88
N LEU A 413 -8.35 12.44 -24.84
CA LEU A 413 -7.52 13.64 -24.91
C LEU A 413 -8.43 14.88 -24.98
N ASN A 414 -8.32 15.77 -24.01
CA ASN A 414 -9.14 16.99 -23.90
C ASN A 414 -10.66 16.67 -23.99
N GLY A 415 -11.11 15.61 -23.30
CA GLY A 415 -12.51 15.17 -23.27
C GLY A 415 -12.96 14.33 -24.48
N GLY A 416 -12.24 14.34 -25.61
CA GLY A 416 -12.52 13.48 -26.76
C GLY A 416 -11.99 12.06 -26.54
N ARG A 417 -12.80 11.04 -26.82
CA ARG A 417 -12.40 9.64 -26.59
C ARG A 417 -11.32 9.15 -27.56
N LEU A 418 -10.48 8.23 -27.13
CA LEU A 418 -9.60 7.43 -27.99
C LEU A 418 -10.27 6.09 -28.20
N ALA A 419 -11.08 5.90 -29.25
CA ALA A 419 -11.94 4.73 -29.41
C ALA A 419 -11.17 3.40 -29.57
N TRP A 420 -10.74 2.81 -28.46
CA TRP A 420 -10.15 1.47 -28.38
C TRP A 420 -11.26 0.43 -28.53
N GLU A 421 -10.92 -0.76 -29.02
CA GLU A 421 -11.79 -1.94 -29.03
C GLU A 421 -10.95 -3.16 -28.70
N PHE A 422 -11.38 -3.91 -27.68
CA PHE A 422 -10.79 -5.18 -27.23
C PHE A 422 -11.66 -6.37 -27.65
N GLU A 423 -11.12 -7.58 -27.62
CA GLU A 423 -11.83 -8.81 -28.05
C GLU A 423 -13.12 -9.07 -27.24
N ASP A 424 -13.16 -8.73 -25.94
CA ASP A 424 -14.38 -8.85 -25.11
C ASP A 424 -15.47 -7.78 -25.42
N GLY A 425 -15.18 -6.83 -26.32
CA GLY A 425 -16.04 -5.72 -26.70
C GLY A 425 -15.99 -4.52 -25.75
N SER A 426 -15.09 -4.53 -24.75
CA SER A 426 -14.84 -3.36 -23.92
C SER A 426 -13.99 -2.31 -24.63
N ASP A 427 -14.02 -1.08 -24.09
CA ASP A 427 -13.34 0.08 -24.64
C ASP A 427 -12.55 0.84 -23.57
N GLU A 428 -11.86 1.90 -23.97
CA GLU A 428 -10.97 2.69 -23.13
C GLU A 428 -11.63 3.32 -21.91
N ARG A 429 -12.96 3.52 -21.92
CA ARG A 429 -13.68 4.18 -20.83
C ARG A 429 -13.63 3.37 -19.55
N THR A 430 -13.43 2.07 -19.62
CA THR A 430 -13.19 1.23 -18.43
C THR A 430 -11.87 0.48 -18.51
N MET A 431 -11.35 0.20 -19.71
CA MET A 431 -10.11 -0.55 -19.89
C MET A 431 -8.86 0.19 -19.40
N HIS A 432 -8.90 1.52 -19.33
CA HIS A 432 -7.80 2.29 -18.72
C HIS A 432 -7.50 1.89 -17.26
N ARG A 433 -8.49 1.35 -16.53
CA ARG A 433 -8.29 0.77 -15.19
C ARG A 433 -8.18 -0.75 -15.20
N ARG A 434 -8.96 -1.43 -16.04
CA ARG A 434 -9.01 -2.90 -16.04
C ARG A 434 -7.73 -3.55 -16.58
N TYR A 435 -7.08 -2.90 -17.56
CA TYR A 435 -5.96 -3.50 -18.28
C TYR A 435 -4.74 -3.87 -17.40
N PRO A 436 -4.23 -3.00 -16.51
CA PRO A 436 -3.17 -3.39 -15.57
C PRO A 436 -3.53 -4.65 -14.76
N GLY A 437 -4.78 -4.77 -14.33
CA GLY A 437 -5.27 -5.94 -13.61
C GLY A 437 -5.17 -7.24 -14.43
N LEU A 438 -5.58 -7.21 -15.70
CA LEU A 438 -5.50 -8.37 -16.60
C LEU A 438 -4.05 -8.75 -16.92
N TYR A 439 -3.20 -7.75 -17.17
CA TYR A 439 -1.78 -7.95 -17.39
C TYR A 439 -1.11 -8.62 -16.19
N HIS A 440 -1.33 -8.09 -14.97
CA HIS A 440 -0.71 -8.64 -13.76
C HIS A 440 -1.28 -10.02 -13.40
N GLN A 441 -2.59 -10.23 -13.59
CA GLN A 441 -3.22 -11.54 -13.39
C GLN A 441 -2.56 -12.61 -14.27
N THR A 442 -2.31 -12.29 -15.56
CA THR A 442 -1.70 -13.21 -16.51
C THR A 442 -0.35 -13.75 -16.02
N TYR A 443 0.48 -12.91 -15.41
CA TYR A 443 1.76 -13.33 -14.82
C TYR A 443 1.59 -14.00 -13.46
N ALA A 444 0.69 -13.50 -12.62
CA ALA A 444 0.45 -14.06 -11.28
C ALA A 444 0.01 -15.53 -11.35
N GLU A 445 -0.76 -15.90 -12.37
CA GLU A 445 -1.22 -17.28 -12.63
C GLU A 445 -0.08 -18.23 -13.05
N MET A 446 1.04 -17.69 -13.55
CA MET A 446 2.23 -18.46 -13.94
C MET A 446 3.27 -18.59 -12.82
N LEU A 447 3.06 -17.90 -11.70
CA LEU A 447 3.96 -17.90 -10.56
C LEU A 447 3.46 -18.82 -9.44
N PRO A 448 4.36 -19.42 -8.63
CA PRO A 448 3.98 -20.17 -7.45
C PRO A 448 3.16 -19.32 -6.47
N ALA A 449 2.12 -19.91 -5.87
CA ALA A 449 1.26 -19.22 -4.91
C ALA A 449 2.00 -18.76 -3.64
N ASP A 450 3.04 -19.50 -3.22
CA ASP A 450 3.83 -19.29 -1.99
C ASP A 450 5.25 -18.74 -2.22
N GLY A 451 5.69 -18.66 -3.48
CA GLY A 451 7.06 -18.27 -3.86
C GLY A 451 7.19 -17.21 -4.95
N GLY A 452 6.09 -16.88 -5.64
CA GLY A 452 6.05 -15.90 -6.73
C GLY A 452 6.22 -14.45 -6.29
N PHE A 453 6.85 -13.64 -7.14
CA PHE A 453 7.00 -12.21 -6.92
C PHE A 453 6.58 -11.38 -8.13
N LEU A 454 5.79 -10.33 -7.88
CA LEU A 454 5.46 -9.31 -8.87
C LEU A 454 5.72 -7.92 -8.28
N LEU A 455 6.55 -7.15 -8.97
CA LEU A 455 6.73 -5.71 -8.77
C LEU A 455 6.03 -4.98 -9.91
N CYS A 456 4.98 -4.23 -9.61
CA CYS A 456 4.15 -3.57 -10.63
C CYS A 456 4.26 -2.04 -10.49
N ARG A 457 4.21 -1.33 -11.63
CA ARG A 457 4.05 0.14 -11.62
C ARG A 457 2.60 0.57 -11.41
N ALA A 458 1.69 -0.07 -12.14
CA ALA A 458 0.28 0.32 -12.19
C ALA A 458 -0.60 -0.54 -11.28
N GLY A 459 -1.81 -0.07 -11.00
CA GLY A 459 -2.80 -0.85 -10.27
C GLY A 459 -4.17 -0.18 -10.24
N THR A 460 -5.19 -0.97 -9.95
CA THR A 460 -6.56 -0.50 -9.70
C THR A 460 -7.16 -1.25 -8.51
N TRP A 461 -8.24 -0.73 -7.94
CA TRP A 461 -9.03 -1.48 -6.95
C TRP A 461 -9.36 -2.89 -7.46
N GLY A 462 -9.26 -3.88 -6.56
CA GLY A 462 -9.42 -5.30 -6.89
C GLY A 462 -8.14 -5.97 -7.41
N SER A 463 -7.21 -5.22 -8.02
CA SER A 463 -5.97 -5.80 -8.56
C SER A 463 -4.97 -6.21 -7.49
N GLN A 464 -5.13 -5.80 -6.22
CA GLN A 464 -4.29 -6.26 -5.11
C GLN A 464 -4.34 -7.78 -4.89
N ALA A 465 -5.29 -8.50 -5.52
CA ALA A 465 -5.27 -9.95 -5.61
C ALA A 465 -4.05 -10.51 -6.40
N TYR A 466 -3.46 -9.72 -7.29
CA TYR A 466 -2.40 -10.15 -8.21
C TYR A 466 -1.20 -9.20 -8.17
N THR A 467 -1.45 -7.89 -8.05
CA THR A 467 -0.46 -6.84 -7.87
C THR A 467 0.07 -6.87 -6.43
N ARG A 468 1.16 -7.60 -6.21
CA ARG A 468 1.67 -7.88 -4.86
C ARG A 468 2.48 -6.73 -4.28
N VAL A 469 3.38 -6.14 -5.06
CA VAL A 469 4.22 -5.01 -4.66
C VAL A 469 4.11 -3.89 -5.68
N ILE A 470 3.93 -2.66 -5.22
CA ILE A 470 3.91 -1.46 -6.07
C ILE A 470 5.23 -0.70 -5.93
N TRP A 471 5.74 -0.24 -7.05
CA TRP A 471 6.84 0.73 -7.15
C TRP A 471 6.32 2.02 -7.82
N PRO A 472 6.70 3.21 -7.32
CA PRO A 472 6.14 4.51 -7.72
C PRO A 472 6.60 5.02 -9.09
N GLY A 473 7.15 4.17 -9.95
CA GLY A 473 7.69 4.64 -11.22
C GLY A 473 9.02 5.39 -11.09
N ASP A 474 9.34 6.13 -12.15
CA ASP A 474 10.64 6.75 -12.36
C ASP A 474 10.78 8.07 -11.59
N LEU A 475 11.00 8.00 -10.28
CA LEU A 475 11.24 9.18 -9.43
C LEU A 475 12.60 9.84 -9.72
N ASP A 476 12.73 11.12 -9.41
CA ASP A 476 13.97 11.87 -9.59
C ASP A 476 15.03 11.47 -8.55
N ALA A 477 16.28 11.30 -8.97
CA ALA A 477 17.45 11.16 -8.09
C ALA A 477 17.82 12.51 -7.44
N SER A 478 16.87 13.07 -6.68
CA SER A 478 17.01 14.38 -6.03
C SER A 478 16.23 14.47 -4.70
N PHE A 479 16.35 15.62 -4.05
CA PHE A 479 15.50 16.01 -2.91
C PHE A 479 14.33 16.91 -3.36
N ALA A 480 14.05 16.99 -4.66
CA ALA A 480 12.97 17.81 -5.19
C ALA A 480 11.60 17.27 -4.74
N ARG A 481 10.66 18.17 -4.48
CA ARG A 481 9.27 17.81 -4.23
C ARG A 481 8.53 17.74 -5.56
N HIS A 482 7.49 16.90 -5.64
CA HIS A 482 6.65 16.80 -6.82
C HIS A 482 6.15 18.17 -7.29
N GLY A 483 6.23 18.43 -8.60
CA GLY A 483 5.78 19.68 -9.23
C GLY A 483 6.68 20.90 -8.99
N THR A 484 7.82 20.75 -8.30
CA THR A 484 8.77 21.85 -8.08
C THR A 484 9.81 21.93 -9.19
N GLN A 485 10.37 23.12 -9.42
CA GLN A 485 11.48 23.28 -10.38
C GLN A 485 12.78 22.77 -9.75
N ASP A 486 13.48 21.90 -10.47
CA ASP A 486 14.83 21.45 -10.12
C ASP A 486 15.77 21.61 -11.33
N THR A 487 17.08 21.40 -11.12
CA THR A 487 18.08 21.53 -12.17
C THR A 487 19.01 20.33 -12.15
N ASN A 488 19.11 19.64 -13.29
CA ASN A 488 19.94 18.45 -13.41
C ASN A 488 21.43 18.84 -13.49
N ARG A 489 22.29 17.82 -13.54
CA ARG A 489 23.75 17.98 -13.55
C ARG A 489 24.27 18.73 -14.79
N ASP A 490 23.54 18.64 -15.90
CA ASP A 490 23.86 19.35 -17.15
C ASP A 490 23.42 20.82 -17.14
N GLY A 491 22.74 21.26 -16.07
CA GLY A 491 22.27 22.63 -15.90
C GLY A 491 20.92 22.90 -16.58
N GLU A 492 20.20 21.85 -16.98
CA GLU A 492 18.86 21.95 -17.54
C GLU A 492 17.83 21.98 -16.42
N THR A 493 16.90 22.94 -16.50
CA THR A 493 15.81 23.09 -15.53
C THR A 493 14.59 22.31 -16.00
N TYR A 494 13.97 21.58 -15.08
CA TYR A 494 12.78 20.77 -15.32
C TYR A 494 11.79 20.92 -14.16
N THR A 495 10.54 20.52 -14.37
CA THR A 495 9.58 20.34 -13.27
C THR A 495 9.63 18.89 -12.81
N ALA A 496 10.05 18.71 -11.56
CA ALA A 496 10.30 17.41 -10.97
C ALA A 496 9.04 16.56 -10.86
N VAL A 497 9.16 15.28 -11.23
CA VAL A 497 8.24 14.22 -10.79
C VAL A 497 8.29 14.10 -9.27
N GLY A 498 9.44 14.42 -8.66
CA GLY A 498 9.70 14.36 -7.23
C GLY A 498 10.70 13.25 -6.92
N GLY A 499 11.57 13.49 -5.95
CA GLY A 499 12.57 12.51 -5.52
C GLY A 499 12.22 11.85 -4.19
N LEU A 500 13.18 11.78 -3.27
CA LEU A 500 12.97 11.16 -1.95
C LEU A 500 11.71 11.65 -1.21
N PRO A 501 11.35 12.96 -1.20
CA PRO A 501 10.07 13.40 -0.61
C PRO A 501 8.84 12.73 -1.22
N ALA A 502 8.83 12.51 -2.55
CA ALA A 502 7.73 11.87 -3.24
C ALA A 502 7.65 10.37 -2.92
N ALA A 503 8.79 9.68 -2.80
CA ALA A 503 8.82 8.29 -2.35
C ALA A 503 8.18 8.11 -0.96
N VAL A 504 8.44 9.04 -0.03
CA VAL A 504 7.81 9.03 1.30
C VAL A 504 6.29 9.27 1.18
N SER A 505 5.85 10.24 0.39
CA SER A 505 4.41 10.49 0.16
C SER A 505 3.70 9.29 -0.47
N ALA A 506 4.34 8.61 -1.44
CA ALA A 506 3.82 7.43 -2.09
C ALA A 506 3.61 6.28 -1.09
N ALA A 507 4.62 6.00 -0.25
CA ALA A 507 4.52 4.99 0.81
C ALA A 507 3.34 5.23 1.77
N LEU A 508 3.04 6.50 2.07
CA LEU A 508 2.00 6.89 3.02
C LEU A 508 0.59 6.97 2.43
N SER A 509 0.48 7.16 1.12
CA SER A 509 -0.79 7.20 0.39
C SER A 509 -1.22 5.82 -0.09
N LEU A 510 -0.27 4.97 -0.47
CA LEU A 510 -0.52 3.65 -1.05
C LEU A 510 -1.16 2.65 -0.06
N GLY A 511 -0.61 2.54 1.16
CA GLY A 511 -1.10 1.64 2.21
C GLY A 511 -2.60 1.80 2.53
N PRO A 512 -3.10 3.01 2.88
CA PRO A 512 -4.52 3.24 3.11
C PRO A 512 -5.40 3.15 1.85
N SER A 513 -4.80 2.96 0.68
CA SER A 513 -5.48 2.79 -0.61
C SER A 513 -5.63 1.32 -1.03
N GLY A 514 -5.23 0.36 -0.18
CA GLY A 514 -5.45 -1.07 -0.44
C GLY A 514 -4.21 -1.84 -0.90
N PHE A 515 -3.05 -1.18 -0.99
CA PHE A 515 -1.79 -1.77 -1.46
C PHE A 515 -0.73 -1.62 -0.37
N PRO A 516 -0.56 -2.63 0.51
CA PRO A 516 0.28 -2.47 1.70
C PRO A 516 1.79 -2.64 1.45
N PHE A 517 2.21 -3.10 0.28
CA PHE A 517 3.59 -3.42 -0.05
C PHE A 517 4.18 -2.37 -1.01
N PHE A 518 4.81 -1.36 -0.43
CA PHE A 518 5.50 -0.27 -1.15
C PHE A 518 6.99 -0.59 -1.32
N ALA A 519 7.47 -0.50 -2.55
CA ALA A 519 8.88 -0.46 -2.94
C ALA A 519 9.24 0.90 -3.54
N SER A 520 10.53 1.14 -3.79
CA SER A 520 11.02 2.35 -4.46
C SER A 520 12.38 2.06 -5.06
N ASP A 521 12.70 2.65 -6.23
CA ASP A 521 14.06 2.67 -6.74
C ASP A 521 14.93 3.48 -5.77
N THR A 522 15.60 2.79 -4.84
CA THR A 522 16.40 3.44 -3.81
C THR A 522 17.57 4.17 -4.47
N GLY A 523 17.51 5.50 -4.46
CA GLY A 523 18.45 6.37 -5.16
C GLY A 523 17.82 7.21 -6.26
N GLY A 524 16.59 6.88 -6.68
CA GLY A 524 15.90 7.51 -7.80
C GLY A 524 16.31 6.92 -9.14
N TYR A 525 15.48 7.15 -10.15
CA TYR A 525 15.66 6.67 -11.51
C TYR A 525 16.06 7.82 -12.44
N ARG A 526 15.27 8.89 -12.53
CA ARG A 526 15.57 10.05 -13.40
C ARG A 526 16.76 10.84 -12.86
N HIS A 527 17.56 11.42 -13.75
CA HIS A 527 18.71 12.27 -13.40
C HIS A 527 19.75 11.60 -12.47
N SER A 528 19.78 10.27 -12.47
CA SER A 528 20.80 9.46 -11.79
C SER A 528 22.21 9.76 -12.33
N PRO A 529 23.28 9.47 -11.57
CA PRO A 529 23.30 8.79 -10.27
C PRO A 529 22.86 9.69 -9.10
N PRO A 530 22.39 9.13 -7.97
CA PRO A 530 22.33 9.87 -6.72
C PRO A 530 23.73 10.22 -6.21
N ASP A 531 23.84 11.31 -5.45
CA ASP A 531 25.03 11.54 -4.64
C ASP A 531 25.00 10.72 -3.33
N LYS A 532 26.14 10.63 -2.65
CA LYS A 532 26.28 9.94 -1.35
C LYS A 532 25.18 10.32 -0.34
N GLU A 533 24.86 11.61 -0.19
CA GLU A 533 23.87 12.03 0.81
C GLU A 533 22.48 11.52 0.44
N LEU A 534 22.07 11.71 -0.81
CA LEU A 534 20.78 11.26 -1.29
C LEU A 534 20.64 9.74 -1.17
N PHE A 535 21.62 8.97 -1.64
CA PHE A 535 21.57 7.51 -1.58
C PHE A 535 21.44 7.01 -0.13
N MET A 536 22.21 7.61 0.80
CA MET A 536 22.11 7.29 2.23
C MET A 536 20.75 7.60 2.81
N ARG A 537 20.18 8.79 2.52
CA ARG A 537 18.84 9.15 3.01
C ARG A 537 17.73 8.29 2.40
N TRP A 538 17.92 7.83 1.17
CA TRP A 538 16.93 7.00 0.49
C TRP A 538 16.91 5.57 1.02
N PHE A 539 18.06 4.90 1.15
CA PHE A 539 18.08 3.55 1.71
C PHE A 539 17.68 3.53 3.19
N GLN A 540 17.92 4.64 3.91
CA GLN A 540 17.42 4.86 5.27
C GLN A 540 15.88 4.82 5.32
N HIS A 541 15.22 5.44 4.34
CA HIS A 541 13.77 5.39 4.20
C HIS A 541 13.28 3.99 3.83
N THR A 542 13.80 3.39 2.75
CA THR A 542 13.28 2.11 2.22
C THR A 542 13.60 0.91 3.11
N ALA A 543 14.67 0.97 3.91
CA ALA A 543 14.92 -0.04 4.95
C ALA A 543 13.84 -0.07 6.05
N LEU A 544 13.10 1.03 6.24
CA LEU A 544 12.02 1.18 7.22
C LEU A 544 10.63 1.29 6.58
N THR A 545 10.47 0.70 5.39
CA THR A 545 9.16 0.37 4.80
C THR A 545 8.97 -1.16 4.78
N VAL A 546 8.07 -1.66 3.95
CA VAL A 546 7.78 -3.11 3.86
C VAL A 546 8.70 -3.82 2.86
N VAL A 547 9.16 -3.12 1.82
CA VAL A 547 9.93 -3.71 0.72
C VAL A 547 11.10 -2.80 0.36
N MET A 548 12.31 -3.36 0.32
CA MET A 548 13.56 -2.62 0.05
C MET A 548 14.21 -3.05 -1.26
N GLN A 549 14.08 -2.19 -2.28
CA GLN A 549 14.70 -2.36 -3.59
C GLN A 549 15.86 -1.40 -3.80
N ILE A 550 17.01 -1.89 -4.24
CA ILE A 550 18.18 -1.06 -4.50
C ILE A 550 18.60 -1.13 -5.97
N GLY A 551 18.64 0.04 -6.63
CA GLY A 551 19.19 0.22 -7.97
C GLY A 551 18.75 1.55 -8.57
N THR A 552 19.43 1.97 -9.65
CA THR A 552 19.28 3.26 -10.33
C THR A 552 19.38 3.07 -11.85
N SER A 553 18.93 4.05 -12.64
CA SER A 553 19.06 4.00 -14.11
C SER A 553 20.51 4.09 -14.62
N THR A 554 21.45 4.49 -13.77
CA THR A 554 22.89 4.53 -14.08
C THR A 554 23.67 3.37 -13.46
N ASN A 555 22.97 2.31 -13.05
CA ASN A 555 23.54 1.06 -12.53
C ASN A 555 24.38 1.23 -11.25
N ASP A 556 24.06 2.19 -10.38
CA ASP A 556 24.85 2.44 -9.17
C ASP A 556 24.58 1.41 -8.08
N VAL A 557 25.66 0.87 -7.53
CA VAL A 557 25.65 -0.05 -6.40
C VAL A 557 26.57 0.47 -5.29
N ALA A 558 26.24 0.14 -4.03
CA ALA A 558 26.93 0.69 -2.87
C ALA A 558 28.43 0.36 -2.80
N TRP A 559 28.86 -0.73 -3.44
CA TRP A 559 30.25 -1.22 -3.44
C TRP A 559 31.10 -0.72 -4.62
N GLU A 560 30.53 0.09 -5.53
CA GLU A 560 31.23 0.63 -6.69
C GLU A 560 31.36 2.17 -6.61
N PRO A 561 32.33 2.68 -5.84
CA PRO A 561 32.54 4.12 -5.73
C PRO A 561 33.10 4.69 -7.04
N THR A 562 32.45 5.73 -7.55
CA THR A 562 32.91 6.50 -8.70
C THR A 562 33.16 7.95 -8.31
N ALA A 563 33.90 8.69 -9.14
CA ALA A 563 34.05 10.13 -8.95
C ALA A 563 32.72 10.89 -9.08
N GLU A 564 31.74 10.27 -9.75
CA GLU A 564 30.46 10.90 -10.09
C GLU A 564 29.39 10.71 -9.00
N ASN A 565 29.30 9.52 -8.40
CA ASN A 565 28.38 9.26 -7.27
C ASN A 565 28.97 9.69 -5.92
N GLY A 566 30.31 9.71 -5.81
CA GLY A 566 31.01 10.11 -4.60
C GLY A 566 30.82 9.15 -3.43
N PHE A 567 30.46 7.89 -3.71
CA PHE A 567 30.33 6.85 -2.69
C PHE A 567 31.70 6.50 -2.10
N ASP A 568 31.69 5.94 -0.88
CA ASP A 568 32.88 5.58 -0.13
C ASP A 568 32.59 4.48 0.90
N GLU A 569 33.60 4.11 1.68
CA GLU A 569 33.53 3.06 2.70
C GLU A 569 32.50 3.38 3.81
N GLU A 570 32.34 4.66 4.20
CA GLU A 570 31.32 5.07 5.17
C GLU A 570 29.90 4.78 4.64
N LEU A 571 29.61 5.11 3.37
CA LEU A 571 28.32 4.78 2.77
C LEU A 571 28.10 3.26 2.73
N LEU A 572 29.12 2.47 2.35
CA LEU A 572 29.01 1.01 2.30
C LEU A 572 28.73 0.40 3.68
N ASP A 573 29.35 0.93 4.73
CA ASP A 573 29.12 0.48 6.10
C ASP A 573 27.70 0.78 6.58
N VAL A 574 27.20 1.98 6.30
CA VAL A 574 25.82 2.37 6.64
C VAL A 574 24.82 1.57 5.79
N TYR A 575 25.11 1.32 4.52
CA TYR A 575 24.31 0.46 3.65
C TYR A 575 24.19 -0.97 4.21
N ARG A 576 25.31 -1.56 4.67
CA ARG A 576 25.33 -2.88 5.31
C ARG A 576 24.46 -2.90 6.56
N GLU A 577 24.51 -1.85 7.38
CA GLU A 577 23.69 -1.75 8.59
C GLU A 577 22.19 -1.70 8.28
N TYR A 578 21.78 -0.86 7.32
CA TYR A 578 20.36 -0.68 7.01
C TYR A 578 19.75 -1.85 6.22
N THR A 579 20.49 -2.47 5.30
CA THR A 579 20.04 -3.71 4.64
C THR A 579 19.88 -4.85 5.64
N ARG A 580 20.81 -4.97 6.61
CA ARG A 580 20.68 -5.93 7.70
C ARG A 580 19.51 -5.61 8.63
N LEU A 581 19.30 -4.34 8.97
CA LEU A 581 18.16 -3.92 9.79
C LEU A 581 16.83 -4.29 9.12
N HIS A 582 16.67 -3.98 7.83
CA HIS A 582 15.48 -4.34 7.06
C HIS A 582 15.23 -5.84 7.07
N LEU A 583 16.24 -6.64 6.72
CA LEU A 583 16.15 -8.10 6.74
C LEU A 583 15.77 -8.64 8.11
N ARG A 584 16.36 -8.06 9.18
CA ARG A 584 16.06 -8.48 10.56
C ARG A 584 14.65 -8.14 11.00
N LEU A 585 14.01 -7.11 10.45
CA LEU A 585 12.62 -6.76 10.75
C LEU A 585 11.59 -7.74 10.15
N PHE A 586 12.02 -8.71 9.32
CA PHE A 586 11.14 -9.70 8.69
C PHE A 586 10.10 -10.34 9.65
N PRO A 587 10.43 -10.79 10.87
CA PRO A 587 9.44 -11.44 11.73
C PRO A 587 8.33 -10.48 12.16
N MET A 588 8.66 -9.21 12.38
CA MET A 588 7.67 -8.17 12.67
C MET A 588 6.82 -7.87 11.43
N LEU A 589 7.47 -7.56 10.30
CA LEU A 589 6.78 -7.18 9.05
C LEU A 589 5.89 -8.30 8.52
N TRP A 590 6.36 -9.54 8.56
CA TRP A 590 5.59 -10.70 8.11
C TRP A 590 4.41 -11.01 9.04
N SER A 591 4.55 -10.76 10.34
CA SER A 591 3.41 -10.86 11.27
C SER A 591 2.33 -9.82 10.96
N TYR A 592 2.73 -8.58 10.65
CA TYR A 592 1.78 -7.56 10.19
C TYR A 592 1.16 -7.89 8.83
N ALA A 593 1.93 -8.42 7.88
CA ALA A 593 1.42 -8.85 6.58
C ALA A 593 0.35 -9.95 6.72
N GLN A 594 0.56 -10.91 7.64
CA GLN A 594 -0.40 -11.98 7.93
C GLN A 594 -1.61 -11.46 8.70
N ALA A 595 -1.41 -10.57 9.68
CA ALA A 595 -2.49 -9.96 10.46
C ALA A 595 -3.41 -9.09 9.59
N LEU A 596 -2.86 -8.40 8.58
CA LEU A 596 -3.59 -7.58 7.62
C LEU A 596 -4.70 -8.36 6.90
N LEU A 597 -4.50 -9.67 6.64
CA LEU A 597 -5.54 -10.53 6.04
C LEU A 597 -6.76 -10.74 6.95
N THR A 598 -6.70 -10.26 8.19
CA THR A 598 -7.79 -10.35 9.18
C THR A 598 -8.25 -8.98 9.66
N ASP A 599 -7.33 -8.08 9.99
CA ASP A 599 -7.66 -6.76 10.54
C ASP A 599 -7.72 -5.63 9.49
N GLY A 600 -7.16 -5.86 8.30
CA GLY A 600 -7.09 -4.91 7.20
C GLY A 600 -6.14 -3.73 7.39
N ARG A 601 -5.40 -3.63 8.50
CA ARG A 601 -4.64 -2.41 8.83
C ARG A 601 -3.37 -2.29 7.99
N PRO A 602 -3.08 -1.12 7.38
CA PRO A 602 -1.81 -0.89 6.69
C PRO A 602 -0.60 -1.10 7.62
N ILE A 603 0.54 -1.51 7.06
CA ILE A 603 1.78 -1.73 7.82
C ILE A 603 2.52 -0.41 8.04
N VAL A 604 2.69 0.39 6.98
CA VAL A 604 3.17 1.77 7.06
C VAL A 604 1.97 2.69 7.26
N ARG A 605 1.98 3.49 8.32
CA ARG A 605 0.78 4.23 8.78
C ARG A 605 1.11 5.70 8.95
N ALA A 606 0.47 6.54 8.12
CA ALA A 606 0.52 7.99 8.29
C ALA A 606 0.05 8.39 9.69
N ILE A 607 0.72 9.40 10.28
CA ILE A 607 0.44 9.82 11.67
C ILE A 607 -1.03 10.24 11.87
N GLY A 608 -1.66 10.89 10.88
CA GLY A 608 -3.07 11.28 10.99
C GLY A 608 -4.04 10.11 10.99
N LEU A 609 -3.65 8.93 10.47
CA LEU A 609 -4.45 7.72 10.59
C LEU A 609 -4.16 6.96 11.88
N ALA A 610 -2.90 6.91 12.32
CA ALA A 610 -2.49 6.21 13.55
C ALA A 610 -2.91 6.97 14.84
N TYR A 611 -2.91 8.30 14.79
CA TYR A 611 -3.22 9.20 15.90
C TYR A 611 -4.17 10.31 15.45
N PRO A 612 -5.43 9.99 15.10
CA PRO A 612 -6.36 10.93 14.46
C PRO A 612 -6.78 12.14 15.31
N ASP A 613 -6.52 12.09 16.62
CA ASP A 613 -6.79 13.18 17.56
C ASP A 613 -5.64 14.21 17.66
N LEU A 614 -4.53 13.99 16.95
CA LEU A 614 -3.44 14.98 16.86
C LEU A 614 -3.89 16.22 16.07
N VAL A 615 -3.44 17.40 16.52
CA VAL A 615 -3.79 18.67 15.86
C VAL A 615 -3.12 18.82 14.50
N GLY A 616 -1.97 18.17 14.28
CA GLY A 616 -1.25 18.20 13.02
C GLY A 616 -0.96 16.79 12.50
N HIS A 617 -0.97 16.64 11.18
CA HIS A 617 -0.70 15.38 10.49
C HIS A 617 0.51 15.56 9.56
N PRO A 618 1.75 15.32 10.03
CA PRO A 618 2.94 15.43 9.17
C PRO A 618 2.84 14.43 8.00
N GLY A 619 3.14 14.90 6.79
CA GLY A 619 3.09 14.10 5.56
C GLY A 619 4.35 13.27 5.28
N ASP A 620 5.30 13.23 6.22
CA ASP A 620 6.63 12.66 6.04
C ASP A 620 7.17 12.00 7.34
N THR A 621 6.25 11.66 8.24
CA THR A 621 6.51 10.90 9.47
C THR A 621 5.44 9.84 9.59
N TYR A 622 5.79 8.65 10.08
CA TYR A 622 4.87 7.53 10.13
C TYR A 622 5.19 6.52 11.22
N MET A 623 4.19 5.71 11.54
CA MET A 623 4.40 4.48 12.29
C MET A 623 4.67 3.33 11.31
N LEU A 624 5.73 2.56 11.55
CA LEU A 624 5.92 1.23 10.99
C LEU A 624 5.37 0.21 11.98
N GLY A 625 4.24 -0.39 11.63
CA GLY A 625 3.45 -1.21 12.55
C GLY A 625 2.85 -0.38 13.68
N ASP A 626 2.79 -0.95 14.88
CA ASP A 626 2.24 -0.29 16.07
C ASP A 626 3.29 0.50 16.87
N TYR A 627 4.58 0.19 16.70
CA TYR A 627 5.59 0.51 17.71
C TYR A 627 6.78 1.34 17.23
N LEU A 628 7.06 1.42 15.92
CA LEU A 628 8.21 2.17 15.42
C LEU A 628 7.78 3.50 14.82
N LEU A 629 8.19 4.61 15.43
CA LEU A 629 8.04 5.96 14.88
C LEU A 629 9.23 6.26 13.98
N VAL A 630 8.98 6.56 12.70
CA VAL A 630 9.98 6.76 11.66
C VAL A 630 9.82 8.16 11.06
N ALA A 631 10.90 8.93 10.99
CA ALA A 631 10.89 10.27 10.39
C ALA A 631 12.09 10.46 9.44
N PRO A 632 11.99 10.03 8.16
CA PRO A 632 13.08 10.15 7.20
C PRO A 632 13.56 11.60 7.00
N VAL A 633 14.85 11.79 6.71
CA VAL A 633 15.41 13.10 6.39
C VAL A 633 15.27 13.37 4.90
N ILE A 634 14.34 14.23 4.54
CA ILE A 634 13.98 14.55 3.15
C ILE A 634 14.50 15.92 2.68
N GLU A 635 15.44 16.51 3.41
CA GLU A 635 16.05 17.81 3.08
C GLU A 635 17.56 17.69 2.95
N ARG A 636 18.10 18.20 1.84
CA ARG A 636 19.53 18.20 1.55
C ARG A 636 20.33 18.94 2.62
N GLY A 637 21.41 18.34 3.11
CA GLY A 637 22.30 18.91 4.12
C GLY A 637 21.74 18.89 5.56
N ALA A 638 20.50 18.47 5.78
CA ALA A 638 19.91 18.46 7.10
C ALA A 638 20.59 17.42 8.02
N ARG A 639 20.89 17.85 9.25
CA ARG A 639 21.51 17.03 10.31
C ARG A 639 20.69 17.02 11.61
N GLU A 640 19.56 17.70 11.58
CA GLU A 640 18.53 17.76 12.60
C GLU A 640 17.18 17.88 11.89
N ARG A 641 16.09 17.53 12.58
CA ARG A 641 14.75 17.50 11.98
C ARG A 641 13.69 17.89 13.02
N GLU A 642 12.73 18.69 12.60
CA GLU A 642 11.50 18.93 13.36
C GLU A 642 10.65 17.66 13.37
N LEU A 643 10.21 17.23 14.55
CA LEU A 643 9.43 16.02 14.77
C LEU A 643 8.21 16.35 15.61
N MET A 644 7.03 16.06 15.07
CA MET A 644 5.79 16.02 15.84
C MET A 644 5.67 14.64 16.50
N VAL A 645 5.90 14.60 17.80
CA VAL A 645 5.88 13.36 18.59
C VAL A 645 4.43 13.05 18.97
N PRO A 646 3.91 11.86 18.62
CA PRO A 646 2.58 11.43 19.04
C PRO A 646 2.45 11.27 20.57
N PRO A 647 1.24 11.11 21.13
CA PRO A 647 1.07 10.83 22.54
C PRO A 647 1.79 9.55 22.97
N GLY A 648 2.61 9.63 24.03
CA GLY A 648 3.36 8.50 24.56
C GLY A 648 4.82 8.82 24.82
N ARG A 649 5.58 7.81 25.25
CA ARG A 649 7.04 7.87 25.41
C ARG A 649 7.69 7.04 24.31
N PHE A 650 8.79 7.52 23.76
CA PHE A 650 9.47 6.91 22.64
C PHE A 650 10.97 6.91 22.91
N ILE A 651 11.62 5.75 22.83
CA ILE A 651 13.07 5.61 23.02
C ILE A 651 13.77 5.56 21.66
N ASN A 652 14.81 6.35 21.47
CA ASN A 652 15.57 6.37 20.23
C ASN A 652 16.25 5.02 20.01
N TRP A 653 16.17 4.51 18.79
CA TRP A 653 16.70 3.20 18.44
C TRP A 653 18.23 3.08 18.57
N PHE A 654 18.95 4.19 18.43
CA PHE A 654 20.41 4.19 18.30
C PHE A 654 21.14 4.73 19.53
N ASP A 655 20.57 5.71 20.24
CA ASP A 655 21.22 6.38 21.37
C ASP A 655 20.42 6.34 22.68
N ASP A 656 19.29 5.64 22.67
CA ASP A 656 18.42 5.41 23.83
C ASP A 656 17.82 6.68 24.45
N THR A 657 17.91 7.83 23.78
CA THR A 657 17.28 9.06 24.24
C THR A 657 15.77 8.90 24.22
N ILE A 658 15.12 9.17 25.36
CA ILE A 658 13.66 9.12 25.48
C ILE A 658 13.07 10.50 25.20
N ILE A 659 12.08 10.54 24.30
CA ILE A 659 11.24 11.70 24.03
C ILE A 659 9.80 11.41 24.46
N GLU A 660 9.05 12.46 24.81
CA GLU A 660 7.67 12.34 25.27
C GLU A 660 6.77 13.25 24.44
N GLY A 661 5.62 12.74 24.03
CA GLY A 661 4.59 13.49 23.33
C GLY A 661 3.23 13.46 24.04
N PRO A 662 2.26 14.28 23.59
CA PRO A 662 2.33 15.06 22.35
C PRO A 662 3.22 16.29 22.47
N SER A 663 4.18 16.44 21.55
CA SER A 663 5.12 17.57 21.53
C SER A 663 5.69 17.82 20.13
N GLU A 664 6.26 19.00 19.91
CA GLU A 664 7.06 19.33 18.73
C GLU A 664 8.50 19.54 19.19
N LEU A 665 9.45 18.79 18.63
CA LEU A 665 10.86 18.80 19.02
C LEU A 665 11.76 18.86 17.80
N THR A 666 12.89 19.55 17.90
CA THR A 666 14.00 19.39 16.96
C THR A 666 14.90 18.25 17.47
N VAL A 667 15.11 17.22 16.66
CA VAL A 667 15.89 16.02 17.03
C VAL A 667 17.13 15.85 16.14
N PRO A 668 18.25 15.29 16.65
CA PRO A 668 19.41 14.98 15.83
C PRO A 668 19.10 13.97 14.73
N ALA A 669 19.70 14.18 13.55
CA ALA A 669 19.57 13.31 12.40
C ALA A 669 20.88 13.32 11.59
N PRO A 670 22.01 12.84 12.14
CA PRO A 670 23.30 12.80 11.43
C PRO A 670 23.20 11.98 10.13
N LEU A 671 24.18 12.06 9.23
CA LEU A 671 24.04 11.50 7.89
C LEU A 671 23.80 9.98 7.89
N ASP A 672 24.42 9.28 8.82
CA ASP A 672 24.36 7.83 9.02
C ASP A 672 23.11 7.34 9.76
N ARG A 673 22.25 8.24 10.26
CA ARG A 673 21.04 7.91 11.04
C ARG A 673 19.85 8.77 10.66
N LEU A 674 18.66 8.17 10.68
CA LEU A 674 17.40 8.91 10.71
C LEU A 674 16.76 8.80 12.11
N PRO A 675 15.90 9.76 12.50
CA PRO A 675 15.11 9.63 13.73
C PRO A 675 14.18 8.41 13.67
N LEU A 676 14.55 7.36 14.41
CA LEU A 676 13.81 6.11 14.57
C LEU A 676 13.62 5.87 16.07
N TYR A 677 12.38 5.64 16.49
CA TYR A 677 12.06 5.43 17.90
C TYR A 677 11.14 4.24 18.11
N LEU A 678 11.34 3.53 19.22
CA LEU A 678 10.45 2.50 19.73
C LEU A 678 9.51 3.09 20.78
N ALA A 679 8.20 2.94 20.60
CA ALA A 679 7.19 3.36 21.56
C ALA A 679 7.25 2.53 22.86
N GLU A 680 6.94 3.18 23.99
CA GLU A 680 6.77 2.51 25.29
C GLU A 680 5.66 1.45 25.22
N GLY A 681 5.95 0.28 25.77
CA GLY A 681 5.15 -0.93 25.64
C GLY A 681 5.40 -1.73 24.35
N GLY A 682 6.28 -1.24 23.48
CA GLY A 682 6.58 -1.86 22.20
C GLY A 682 7.48 -3.09 22.30
N VAL A 683 7.18 -4.05 21.43
CA VAL A 683 7.97 -5.27 21.20
C VAL A 683 8.29 -5.34 19.71
N VAL A 684 9.58 -5.42 19.38
CA VAL A 684 10.06 -5.53 17.99
C VAL A 684 10.79 -6.86 17.83
N PRO A 685 10.12 -7.90 17.31
CA PRO A 685 10.76 -9.17 16.98
C PRO A 685 11.70 -9.02 15.78
N LEU A 686 12.87 -9.65 15.88
CA LEU A 686 13.97 -9.54 14.92
C LEU A 686 14.58 -10.91 14.63
N LEU A 687 15.07 -11.11 13.40
CA LEU A 687 15.99 -12.20 13.11
C LEU A 687 17.32 -12.00 13.85
N ARG A 688 18.05 -13.11 14.04
CA ARG A 688 19.42 -13.03 14.53
C ARG A 688 20.30 -12.17 13.60
N PRO A 689 21.33 -11.50 14.13
CA PRO A 689 22.12 -10.54 13.36
C PRO A 689 22.85 -11.08 12.13
N THR A 690 23.10 -12.39 12.07
CA THR A 690 23.93 -13.02 11.03
C THR A 690 23.17 -13.46 9.79
N ILE A 691 21.83 -13.47 9.78
CA ILE A 691 21.05 -13.91 8.62
C ILE A 691 21.36 -13.02 7.41
N ASP A 692 21.72 -13.64 6.28
CA ASP A 692 22.07 -12.98 5.01
C ASP A 692 20.90 -12.95 4.01
N THR A 693 19.98 -13.91 4.14
CA THR A 693 18.85 -14.10 3.22
C THR A 693 17.68 -14.81 3.89
N LEU A 694 16.48 -14.56 3.36
CA LEU A 694 15.25 -15.29 3.70
C LEU A 694 15.08 -16.60 2.94
N SER A 695 15.90 -16.84 1.92
CA SER A 695 15.72 -17.92 0.95
C SER A 695 16.66 -19.11 1.22
N PRO A 696 16.25 -20.35 0.87
CA PRO A 696 17.13 -21.54 0.88
C PRO A 696 18.46 -21.33 0.16
N THR A 697 19.51 -22.03 0.59
CA THR A 697 20.86 -21.97 0.00
C THR A 697 21.52 -23.34 -0.06
N ASP A 698 22.27 -23.60 -1.13
CA ASP A 698 23.12 -24.80 -1.24
C ASP A 698 24.53 -24.58 -0.65
N SER A 699 24.80 -23.38 -0.11
CA SER A 699 26.10 -22.97 0.41
C SER A 699 26.03 -22.51 1.88
N PRO A 700 25.50 -23.32 2.81
CA PRO A 700 25.30 -22.91 4.22
C PRO A 700 26.59 -22.63 5.00
N ASP A 701 27.75 -23.02 4.46
CA ASP A 701 29.06 -22.69 5.05
C ASP A 701 29.47 -21.22 4.83
N ILE A 702 28.81 -20.52 3.90
CA ILE A 702 29.10 -19.11 3.54
C ILE A 702 27.86 -18.20 3.54
N VAL A 703 26.64 -18.75 3.55
CA VAL A 703 25.38 -17.99 3.58
C VAL A 703 24.55 -18.45 4.78
N ASP A 704 24.27 -17.54 5.71
CA ASP A 704 23.35 -17.81 6.81
C ASP A 704 21.90 -17.56 6.37
N SER A 705 21.13 -18.63 6.14
CA SER A 705 19.77 -18.57 5.63
C SER A 705 18.72 -18.79 6.71
N PHE A 706 17.72 -17.89 6.75
CA PHE A 706 16.56 -18.06 7.62
C PHE A 706 15.73 -19.31 7.26
N ALA A 707 15.63 -19.66 5.97
CA ALA A 707 14.86 -20.82 5.52
C ALA A 707 15.47 -22.15 5.98
N GLU A 708 16.81 -22.20 6.13
CA GLU A 708 17.52 -23.38 6.61
C GLU A 708 17.54 -23.45 8.14
N ASP A 709 17.83 -22.33 8.80
CA ASP A 709 17.79 -22.21 10.26
C ASP A 709 17.37 -20.82 10.72
N ALA A 710 16.12 -20.68 11.18
CA ALA A 710 15.62 -19.45 11.78
C ALA A 710 16.36 -19.04 13.06
N GLY A 711 16.94 -20.00 13.79
CA GLY A 711 17.65 -19.78 15.05
C GLY A 711 16.77 -19.33 16.20
N ALA A 712 17.38 -18.65 17.18
CA ALA A 712 16.66 -17.99 18.24
C ALA A 712 16.05 -16.68 17.73
N LEU A 713 14.83 -16.38 18.18
CA LEU A 713 14.22 -15.07 17.93
C LEU A 713 14.96 -14.02 18.75
N TYR A 714 15.20 -12.86 18.17
CA TYR A 714 15.64 -11.68 18.90
C TYR A 714 14.44 -10.76 19.12
N ALA A 715 14.42 -9.96 20.18
CA ALA A 715 13.44 -8.91 20.35
C ALA A 715 14.03 -7.71 21.07
N ARG A 716 13.71 -6.49 20.59
CA ARG A 716 13.91 -5.27 21.38
C ARG A 716 12.60 -4.93 22.08
N VAL A 717 12.67 -4.63 23.37
CA VAL A 717 11.50 -4.34 24.19
C VAL A 717 11.73 -3.09 25.02
N PHE A 718 10.81 -2.13 24.89
CA PHE A 718 10.75 -0.98 25.79
C PHE A 718 9.51 -1.14 26.69
N PRO A 719 9.65 -1.61 27.94
CA PRO A 719 8.51 -1.99 28.77
C PRO A 719 7.58 -0.82 29.10
N GLY A 720 6.27 -1.10 29.15
CA GLY A 720 5.23 -0.10 29.35
C GLY A 720 3.95 -0.70 29.94
N PRO A 721 2.77 -0.14 29.62
CA PRO A 721 1.50 -0.81 29.86
C PRO A 721 1.54 -2.24 29.30
N ALA A 722 0.87 -3.18 29.99
CA ALA A 722 0.90 -4.58 29.60
C ALA A 722 0.40 -4.77 28.16
N GLY A 723 1.19 -5.48 27.35
CA GLY A 723 0.91 -5.72 25.95
C GLY A 723 1.62 -6.97 25.45
N GLU A 724 1.18 -7.45 24.29
CA GLU A 724 1.70 -8.66 23.66
C GLU A 724 1.89 -8.43 22.16
N PHE A 725 2.90 -9.08 21.58
CA PHE A 725 3.10 -9.20 20.14
C PHE A 725 2.93 -10.66 19.76
N GLU A 726 1.97 -10.95 18.88
CA GLU A 726 1.76 -12.28 18.29
C GLU A 726 2.49 -12.38 16.95
N LEU A 727 3.37 -13.38 16.83
CA LEU A 727 4.10 -13.67 15.61
C LEU A 727 3.24 -14.51 14.64
N TYR A 728 3.52 -14.39 13.35
CA TYR A 728 2.88 -15.18 12.29
C TYR A 728 2.98 -16.71 12.47
N ASP A 729 3.93 -17.18 13.28
CA ASP A 729 4.16 -18.60 13.56
C ASP A 729 3.43 -19.12 14.81
N GLY A 730 2.61 -18.27 15.44
CA GLY A 730 1.85 -18.51 16.68
C GLY A 730 2.64 -18.22 17.96
N GLY A 731 3.88 -17.74 17.87
CA GLY A 731 4.65 -17.30 19.03
C GLY A 731 4.09 -16.01 19.63
N VAL A 732 4.23 -15.83 20.94
CA VAL A 732 3.75 -14.63 21.63
C VAL A 732 4.81 -14.11 22.59
N ILE A 733 5.17 -12.83 22.44
CA ILE A 733 6.03 -12.09 23.37
C ILE A 733 5.16 -11.11 24.13
N GLY A 734 5.04 -11.28 25.44
CA GLY A 734 4.38 -10.32 26.32
C GLY A 734 5.38 -9.47 27.09
N GLN A 735 5.01 -8.22 27.36
CA GLN A 735 5.77 -7.31 28.20
C GLN A 735 4.84 -6.53 29.15
N SER A 736 5.36 -6.14 30.31
CA SER A 736 4.78 -5.07 31.13
C SER A 736 5.84 -4.46 32.04
N ALA A 737 5.73 -3.16 32.30
CA ALA A 737 6.52 -2.49 33.33
C ALA A 737 6.07 -2.93 34.73
N THR A 738 7.03 -3.11 35.65
CA THR A 738 6.78 -3.36 37.07
C THR A 738 7.40 -2.26 37.92
N GLU A 739 7.12 -2.25 39.24
CA GLU A 739 7.80 -1.34 40.16
C GLU A 739 9.31 -1.59 40.11
N GLY A 740 10.07 -0.66 39.52
CA GLY A 740 11.52 -0.77 39.34
C GLY A 740 11.99 -1.72 38.24
N GLY A 741 11.15 -2.30 37.39
CA GLY A 741 11.64 -3.28 36.41
C GLY A 741 10.62 -3.65 35.35
N ALA A 742 10.66 -4.91 34.91
CA ALA A 742 9.77 -5.42 33.88
C ALA A 742 9.42 -6.90 34.07
N ARG A 743 8.29 -7.29 33.50
CA ARG A 743 7.88 -8.67 33.29
C ARG A 743 7.86 -8.96 31.80
N LEU A 744 8.48 -10.06 31.40
CA LEU A 744 8.48 -10.57 30.02
C LEU A 744 7.89 -11.98 30.01
N THR A 745 7.07 -12.28 29.01
CA THR A 745 6.56 -13.64 28.77
C THR A 745 6.92 -14.08 27.35
N TRP A 746 7.27 -15.36 27.21
CA TRP A 746 7.52 -15.99 25.92
C TRP A 746 6.68 -17.26 25.82
N THR A 747 5.83 -17.31 24.80
CA THR A 747 5.15 -18.53 24.36
C THR A 747 5.71 -18.88 22.97
N PRO A 748 6.38 -20.03 22.81
CA PRO A 748 7.03 -20.36 21.54
C PRO A 748 6.04 -20.67 20.43
N GLY A 749 6.35 -20.19 19.23
CA GLY A 749 5.67 -20.53 18.00
C GLY A 749 6.28 -21.76 17.29
N SER A 750 5.91 -21.93 16.03
CA SER A 750 6.34 -23.08 15.21
C SER A 750 7.68 -22.90 14.49
N VAL A 751 8.16 -21.65 14.31
CA VAL A 751 9.41 -21.35 13.58
C VAL A 751 10.57 -21.15 14.53
N PHE A 752 10.43 -20.25 15.52
CA PHE A 752 11.54 -19.89 16.42
C PHE A 752 11.67 -20.85 17.61
N THR A 753 12.16 -22.05 17.32
CA THR A 753 12.22 -23.15 18.30
C THR A 753 13.49 -23.16 19.17
N GLN A 754 14.46 -22.27 18.94
CA GLN A 754 15.72 -22.21 19.71
C GLN A 754 15.70 -21.23 20.90
N GLY A 755 14.53 -20.67 21.22
CA GLY A 755 14.33 -19.71 22.31
C GLY A 755 14.27 -18.25 21.85
N LEU A 756 14.26 -17.35 22.83
CA LEU A 756 14.12 -15.91 22.63
C LEU A 756 15.26 -15.18 23.34
N LEU A 757 15.93 -14.26 22.65
CA LEU A 757 16.89 -13.32 23.22
C LEU A 757 16.26 -11.92 23.23
N VAL A 758 16.08 -11.34 24.41
CA VAL A 758 15.47 -10.02 24.57
C VAL A 758 16.52 -9.00 24.96
N GLU A 759 16.58 -7.90 24.21
CA GLU A 759 17.22 -6.65 24.61
C GLU A 759 16.18 -5.77 25.30
N LEU A 760 16.35 -5.53 26.60
CA LEU A 760 15.44 -4.74 27.40
C LEU A 760 15.97 -3.31 27.54
N LEU A 761 15.16 -2.35 27.10
CA LEU A 761 15.51 -0.94 26.98
C LEU A 761 14.83 -0.09 28.07
N GLY A 762 15.37 1.11 28.30
CA GLY A 762 14.74 2.13 29.15
C GLY A 762 14.67 1.78 30.64
N LEU A 763 15.56 0.92 31.12
CA LEU A 763 15.73 0.66 32.55
C LEU A 763 16.55 1.80 33.18
N ASP A 764 15.99 2.51 34.17
CA ASP A 764 16.70 3.64 34.80
C ASP A 764 17.96 3.22 35.60
N GLU A 765 18.02 1.96 36.05
CA GLU A 765 19.07 1.41 36.91
C GLU A 765 19.30 -0.08 36.57
N SER A 766 20.48 -0.61 36.92
CA SER A 766 20.81 -2.03 36.78
C SER A 766 19.84 -2.94 37.54
N ALA A 767 19.64 -4.16 37.03
CA ALA A 767 18.80 -5.17 37.66
C ALA A 767 19.47 -5.77 38.91
N GLU A 768 18.75 -5.81 40.04
CA GLU A 768 19.23 -6.47 41.27
C GLU A 768 18.86 -7.97 41.31
N SER A 769 17.77 -8.33 40.65
CA SER A 769 17.28 -9.70 40.59
C SER A 769 16.61 -10.02 39.26
N ILE A 770 16.96 -11.18 38.69
CA ILE A 770 16.31 -11.69 37.49
C ILE A 770 15.88 -13.11 37.77
N THR A 771 14.59 -13.38 37.58
CA THR A 771 14.03 -14.71 37.80
C THR A 771 13.34 -15.23 36.57
N LEU A 772 13.50 -16.52 36.28
CA LEU A 772 12.77 -17.27 35.26
C LEU A 772 11.82 -18.24 35.98
N ASN A 773 10.52 -18.07 35.77
CA ASN A 773 9.46 -18.84 36.45
C ASN A 773 9.64 -18.86 37.99
N GLY A 774 10.11 -17.74 38.55
CA GLY A 774 10.36 -17.56 39.99
C GLY A 774 11.68 -18.14 40.52
N ALA A 775 12.51 -18.77 39.69
CA ALA A 775 13.86 -19.21 40.06
C ALA A 775 14.91 -18.21 39.58
N ALA A 776 15.95 -17.96 40.37
CA ALA A 776 17.03 -17.04 40.00
C ALA A 776 17.70 -17.47 38.68
N LEU A 777 17.85 -16.52 37.76
CA LEU A 777 18.46 -16.72 36.45
C LEU A 777 19.97 -16.43 36.54
N ALA A 778 20.79 -17.26 35.89
CA ALA A 778 22.24 -17.13 35.95
C ALA A 778 22.73 -15.97 35.08
N GLU A 779 23.59 -15.13 35.66
CA GLU A 779 24.36 -14.13 34.92
C GLU A 779 25.46 -14.83 34.10
N VAL A 780 25.67 -14.40 32.86
CA VAL A 780 26.73 -14.88 31.97
C VAL A 780 27.77 -13.78 31.72
N ALA A 781 28.93 -14.16 31.18
CA ALA A 781 30.10 -13.29 31.16
C ALA A 781 30.06 -12.15 30.11
N SER A 782 29.30 -12.31 29.03
CA SER A 782 29.18 -11.32 27.94
C SER A 782 27.97 -11.63 27.05
N LEU A 783 27.57 -10.67 26.21
CA LEU A 783 26.50 -10.88 25.23
C LEU A 783 26.84 -12.03 24.27
N THR A 784 28.06 -12.06 23.73
CA THR A 784 28.52 -13.16 22.86
C THR A 784 28.39 -14.53 23.53
N ALA A 785 28.66 -14.63 24.84
CA ALA A 785 28.48 -15.87 25.58
C ALA A 785 26.99 -16.24 25.75
N LEU A 786 26.11 -15.24 25.90
CA LEU A 786 24.67 -15.43 25.98
C LEU A 786 24.07 -15.90 24.63
N GLU A 787 24.53 -15.31 23.52
CA GLU A 787 24.09 -15.65 22.17
C GLU A 787 24.47 -17.10 21.80
N ALA A 788 25.70 -17.51 22.14
CA ALA A 788 26.19 -18.87 21.93
C ALA A 788 25.60 -19.92 22.90
N SER A 789 24.94 -19.49 23.97
CA SER A 789 24.37 -20.38 24.99
C SER A 789 23.03 -20.96 24.53
N THR A 790 22.81 -22.27 24.72
CA THR A 790 21.47 -22.88 24.56
C THR A 790 20.65 -22.88 25.87
N THR A 791 21.25 -22.39 26.96
CA THR A 791 20.62 -22.32 28.28
C THR A 791 20.18 -20.89 28.60
N PRO A 792 19.07 -20.71 29.35
CA PRO A 792 18.66 -19.40 29.83
C PRO A 792 19.73 -18.73 30.66
N GLY A 793 19.84 -17.41 30.52
CA GLY A 793 20.81 -16.59 31.24
C GLY A 793 20.55 -15.10 30.97
N TRP A 794 21.35 -14.24 31.58
CA TRP A 794 21.28 -12.80 31.33
C TRP A 794 22.64 -12.15 31.45
N VAL A 795 22.79 -10.95 30.87
CA VAL A 795 23.97 -10.11 31.02
C VAL A 795 23.58 -8.64 30.85
N GLU A 796 24.24 -7.74 31.57
CA GLU A 796 24.21 -6.31 31.27
C GLU A 796 25.45 -5.94 30.47
N GLU A 797 25.26 -5.43 29.25
CA GLU A 797 26.35 -5.02 28.36
C GLU A 797 25.95 -3.74 27.63
N ALA A 798 26.88 -2.79 27.53
CA ALA A 798 26.67 -1.47 26.93
C ALA A 798 25.48 -0.65 27.53
N GLY A 799 25.09 -0.95 28.78
CA GLY A 799 23.98 -0.28 29.46
C GLY A 799 22.61 -0.94 29.23
N HIS A 800 22.55 -2.02 28.44
CA HIS A 800 21.32 -2.77 28.17
C HIS A 800 21.32 -4.11 28.90
N LEU A 801 20.13 -4.50 29.36
CA LEU A 801 19.91 -5.82 29.92
C LEU A 801 19.50 -6.79 28.82
N TRP A 802 20.30 -7.83 28.63
CA TRP A 802 20.01 -8.93 27.71
C TRP A 802 19.56 -10.15 28.48
N VAL A 803 18.46 -10.77 28.06
CA VAL A 803 17.91 -11.96 28.70
C VAL A 803 17.61 -13.03 27.66
N ARG A 804 18.08 -14.25 27.90
CA ARG A 804 17.72 -15.44 27.10
C ARG A 804 16.65 -16.26 27.78
N LEU A 805 15.51 -16.42 27.12
CA LEU A 805 14.42 -17.32 27.51
C LEU A 805 14.56 -18.68 26.79
N PRO A 806 14.16 -19.79 27.41
CA PRO A 806 14.28 -21.12 26.83
C PRO A 806 13.29 -21.34 25.68
N ALA A 807 13.60 -22.33 24.83
CA ALA A 807 12.72 -22.83 23.76
C ALA A 807 11.31 -23.23 24.25
N ALA A 808 11.18 -23.69 25.50
CA ALA A 808 9.89 -24.12 26.06
C ALA A 808 8.98 -22.95 26.50
N GLY A 809 9.44 -21.70 26.36
CA GLY A 809 8.75 -20.54 26.90
C GLY A 809 8.97 -20.33 28.40
N GLY A 810 8.42 -19.24 28.91
CA GLY A 810 8.47 -18.91 30.32
C GLY A 810 8.21 -17.44 30.62
N GLU A 811 8.20 -17.14 31.91
CA GLU A 811 8.08 -15.78 32.43
C GLU A 811 9.41 -15.35 33.04
N VAL A 812 9.92 -14.19 32.62
CA VAL A 812 11.02 -13.49 33.27
C VAL A 812 10.47 -12.32 34.06
N VAL A 813 10.91 -12.18 35.30
CA VAL A 813 10.69 -10.98 36.11
C VAL A 813 12.05 -10.38 36.42
N VAL A 814 12.22 -9.13 35.97
CA VAL A 814 13.34 -8.26 36.29
C VAL A 814 12.91 -7.39 37.47
N GLY A 815 13.48 -7.67 38.63
CA GLY A 815 13.26 -6.94 39.86
C GLY A 815 14.45 -6.06 40.21
N ARG A 816 14.14 -4.88 40.75
CA ARG A 816 15.04 -4.16 41.64
C ARG A 816 14.89 -4.72 43.06
#